data_AF-A0A9W7T0B7-F1
#
_entry.id   AF-A0A9W7T0B7-F1
#
_cell.length_a   1.000
_cell.length_b   1.000
_cell.length_c   1.000
_cell.angle_alpha   90.00
_cell.angle_beta   90.00
_cell.angle_gamma   90.00
#
_symmetry.space_group_name_H-M   'P 1'
#
loop_
_entity.id
_entity.type
_entity.pdbx_description
1 polymer ?
#
loop_
_entity_poly.entity_id
_entity_poly.type
_entity_poly.pdbx_seq_one_letter_code
_entity_poly.pdbx_strand_id
1 'polypeptide(L)'
;MATSTCTQQVDYSLYLVTDSTPAILGDKDLVAVVKAAVEGGVTIVQLRDKTSDTGDLVRIAKALHAVTKPAGVPLLINDRVDVALASGVEGVHVGQDDLDLKTARHILGPHAIIGVTANNLDEALTAARDGADYLGIGTVYATPTKENTKSIIGTAGVQSVLTALAKAKLHVKTVAIGGINASNVQRILYQCTSPLKRLDGVAVVSAIMASTDPRAATEDLKRLIATPPAFASSASKPSLNRDDIVATAPHIVARLAAKKPLCHNMTNQVVQNFAANVALAIGSSPIMSDNGLEAADLAALGGSLVINMGTTIPEVRGNHLKALAAYNSVGGPVLFDPVGAGATDQRRQGVKALMAGGYFDVIKGNEGEIRTVSGAQGVKQHGVDSGASMLSLEEKIAVVQETAARDRNVILMTGSTDIISDGERTFTVANGHELLGEITGSGCTLGTTIASVLAVEREDKLLAALTGLLIYEVAAERAAGREQVRGPGSFVPAFIDELYLIRQENVVMATEAAERPPSPNGLKRRPSEGSEQENKRPRVSPGKKHPEIEQEGDGVVRESSNAGSSAASDQTGSEPKDARRKSNVADEKKRSKRLFGALLGNLNQPSDREAKRRREIEDRRKAELQRQDNERLEKKQRRLDRMAEQRRDAQRKVDEQNMRMRHKQMLGAANFLQTTTEPKLFYRPWDLRADEEDRIDEQIREAEDQIAREVGEFEGGPIRGKAVEQPPQHDPGEDVKPVEEDSKQTPTPSEKQEQPIADVEEAQPASEASAKSGDTDKPKDVHEAPEPADDANTASNEPDEPAVDGEQAKHKDGDHDECEGVSAGANRTVS
;
A
#
# COMPACT_ATOMS: atom_id res chain seq x y z
N MET A 1 -28.12 -40.27 -42.26
CA MET A 1 -27.37 -40.27 -40.98
C MET A 1 -27.01 -38.83 -40.67
N ALA A 2 -27.26 -38.34 -39.46
CA ALA A 2 -26.85 -36.99 -39.07
C ALA A 2 -25.43 -37.04 -38.51
N THR A 3 -24.44 -36.64 -39.30
CA THR A 3 -23.07 -36.46 -38.80
C THR A 3 -23.02 -35.22 -37.92
N SER A 4 -22.83 -35.41 -36.61
CA SER A 4 -22.70 -34.29 -35.67
C SER A 4 -21.49 -33.44 -36.04
N THR A 5 -21.72 -32.18 -36.39
CA THR A 5 -20.69 -31.25 -36.86
C THR A 5 -19.95 -30.65 -35.67
N CYS A 6 -19.04 -31.42 -35.08
CA CYS A 6 -17.97 -30.86 -34.26
C CYS A 6 -17.05 -30.00 -35.13
N THR A 7 -17.28 -28.69 -35.16
CA THR A 7 -16.22 -27.74 -35.48
C THR A 7 -15.06 -27.99 -34.51
N GLN A 8 -13.84 -28.13 -35.03
CA GLN A 8 -12.68 -28.31 -34.16
C GLN A 8 -12.50 -27.05 -33.31
N GLN A 9 -12.46 -27.23 -31.99
CA GLN A 9 -12.29 -26.13 -31.05
C GLN A 9 -10.84 -25.66 -31.06
N VAL A 10 -10.56 -24.64 -31.88
CA VAL A 10 -9.23 -24.06 -32.04
C VAL A 10 -8.76 -23.43 -30.72
N ASP A 11 -7.54 -23.78 -30.30
CA ASP A 11 -6.87 -23.18 -29.16
C ASP A 11 -6.04 -21.96 -29.62
N TYR A 12 -6.44 -20.78 -29.14
CA TYR A 12 -5.82 -19.50 -29.49
C TYR A 12 -4.75 -19.05 -28.48
N SER A 13 -4.48 -19.83 -27.43
CA SER A 13 -3.70 -19.42 -26.25
C SER A 13 -2.35 -18.78 -26.60
N LEU A 14 -1.56 -19.44 -27.46
CA LEU A 14 -0.25 -18.97 -27.90
C LEU A 14 -0.11 -19.07 -29.42
N TYR A 15 -0.35 -17.94 -30.09
CA TYR A 15 -0.38 -17.81 -31.54
C TYR A 15 0.97 -17.28 -32.05
N LEU A 16 1.65 -18.06 -32.89
CA LEU A 16 2.84 -17.62 -33.61
C LEU A 16 2.47 -17.00 -34.95
N VAL A 17 2.85 -15.75 -35.17
CA VAL A 17 2.88 -15.13 -36.50
C VAL A 17 4.34 -15.11 -36.97
N THR A 18 4.61 -15.64 -38.16
CA THR A 18 5.98 -15.64 -38.70
C THR A 18 6.40 -14.25 -39.18
N ASP A 19 7.72 -14.06 -39.29
CA ASP A 19 8.31 -13.01 -40.10
C ASP A 19 9.58 -13.57 -40.73
N SER A 20 9.70 -13.50 -42.06
CA SER A 20 10.82 -14.04 -42.84
C SER A 20 11.92 -13.00 -43.11
N THR A 21 11.78 -11.76 -42.64
CA THR A 21 12.78 -10.71 -42.90
C THR A 21 14.09 -10.98 -42.17
N PRO A 22 15.26 -10.62 -42.76
CA PRO A 22 16.56 -10.78 -42.10
C PRO A 22 16.67 -10.07 -40.75
N ALA A 23 15.89 -9.00 -40.52
CA ALA A 23 15.84 -8.26 -39.27
C ALA A 23 15.20 -9.04 -38.09
N ILE A 24 14.41 -10.07 -38.37
CA ILE A 24 13.73 -10.89 -37.36
C ILE A 24 14.22 -12.34 -37.40
N LEU A 25 14.34 -12.94 -38.59
CA LEU A 25 14.76 -14.34 -38.76
C LEU A 25 16.28 -14.50 -38.78
N GLY A 26 17.03 -13.50 -39.27
CA GLY A 26 18.45 -13.65 -39.60
C GLY A 26 18.68 -14.80 -40.58
N ASP A 27 19.79 -15.52 -40.41
CA ASP A 27 20.17 -16.67 -41.25
C ASP A 27 19.50 -18.01 -40.86
N LYS A 28 18.47 -17.98 -39.99
CA LYS A 28 17.80 -19.20 -39.50
C LYS A 28 16.81 -19.74 -40.55
N ASP A 29 16.69 -21.07 -40.66
CA ASP A 29 15.60 -21.68 -41.43
C ASP A 29 14.25 -21.44 -40.74
N LEU A 30 13.31 -20.85 -41.48
CA LEU A 30 11.93 -20.62 -41.08
C LEU A 30 11.21 -21.91 -40.66
N VAL A 31 11.44 -23.02 -41.36
CA VAL A 31 10.76 -24.29 -41.07
C VAL A 31 11.27 -24.90 -39.77
N ALA A 32 12.59 -24.88 -39.53
CA ALA A 32 13.19 -25.28 -38.27
C ALA A 32 12.75 -24.40 -37.08
N VAL A 33 12.65 -23.08 -37.27
CA VAL A 33 12.17 -22.16 -36.21
C VAL A 33 10.71 -22.45 -35.84
N VAL A 34 9.82 -22.61 -36.85
CA VAL A 34 8.42 -22.98 -36.58
C VAL A 34 8.32 -24.39 -35.98
N LYS A 35 9.16 -25.35 -36.39
CA LYS A 35 9.20 -26.68 -35.77
C LYS A 35 9.56 -26.61 -34.28
N ALA A 36 10.62 -25.87 -33.95
CA ALA A 36 11.02 -25.66 -32.54
C ALA A 36 9.91 -25.02 -31.71
N ALA A 37 9.17 -24.06 -32.29
CA ALA A 37 8.00 -23.46 -31.65
C ALA A 37 6.81 -24.44 -31.49
N VAL A 38 6.55 -25.30 -32.47
CA VAL A 38 5.54 -26.37 -32.37
C VAL A 38 5.92 -27.38 -31.28
N GLU A 39 7.19 -27.76 -31.17
CA GLU A 39 7.69 -28.62 -30.09
C GLU A 39 7.59 -27.97 -28.70
N GLY A 40 7.82 -26.65 -28.60
CA GLY A 40 7.59 -25.89 -27.36
C GLY A 40 6.10 -25.64 -27.06
N GLY A 41 5.24 -25.85 -28.06
CA GLY A 41 3.80 -25.90 -27.92
C GLY A 41 3.05 -24.60 -28.17
N VAL A 42 3.38 -23.88 -29.24
CA VAL A 42 2.43 -22.92 -29.87
C VAL A 42 1.16 -23.65 -30.29
N THR A 43 0.01 -22.97 -30.21
CA THR A 43 -1.31 -23.60 -30.41
C THR A 43 -1.89 -23.33 -31.79
N ILE A 44 -1.38 -22.31 -32.50
CA ILE A 44 -1.75 -21.93 -33.87
C ILE A 44 -0.59 -21.15 -34.52
N VAL A 45 -0.40 -21.33 -35.83
CA VAL A 45 0.66 -20.66 -36.62
C VAL A 45 0.06 -19.89 -37.79
N GLN A 46 0.58 -18.69 -38.07
CA GLN A 46 0.30 -17.93 -39.30
C GLN A 46 1.59 -17.74 -40.09
N LEU A 47 1.59 -18.18 -41.35
CA LEU A 47 2.58 -17.76 -42.33
C LEU A 47 2.25 -16.34 -42.80
N ARG A 48 3.08 -15.39 -42.38
CA ARG A 48 3.14 -14.03 -42.89
C ARG A 48 4.50 -13.80 -43.55
N ASP A 49 4.43 -13.47 -44.83
CA ASP A 49 5.50 -12.98 -45.69
C ASP A 49 4.83 -12.01 -46.69
N LYS A 50 5.46 -10.86 -46.97
CA LYS A 50 4.95 -9.84 -47.90
C LYS A 50 5.90 -9.59 -49.09
N THR A 51 6.88 -10.46 -49.27
CA THR A 51 8.04 -10.31 -50.17
C THR A 51 8.27 -11.52 -51.08
N SER A 52 7.92 -12.73 -50.63
CA SER A 52 8.06 -13.96 -51.40
C SER A 52 7.05 -14.06 -52.54
N ASP A 53 7.50 -14.54 -53.70
CA ASP A 53 6.65 -14.84 -54.85
C ASP A 53 5.60 -15.91 -54.54
N THR A 54 4.46 -15.85 -55.21
CA THR A 54 3.29 -16.73 -54.93
C THR A 54 3.63 -18.23 -54.95
N GLY A 55 4.48 -18.67 -55.89
CA GLY A 55 4.91 -20.06 -55.99
C GLY A 55 5.77 -20.52 -54.80
N ASP A 56 6.67 -19.65 -54.34
CA ASP A 56 7.50 -19.91 -53.16
C ASP A 56 6.68 -19.82 -51.86
N LEU A 57 5.70 -18.92 -51.78
CA LEU A 57 4.83 -18.83 -50.62
C LEU A 57 3.98 -20.10 -50.45
N VAL A 58 3.48 -20.69 -51.55
CA VAL A 58 2.81 -22.01 -51.54
C VAL A 58 3.79 -23.14 -51.18
N ARG A 59 5.05 -23.07 -51.62
CA ARG A 59 6.11 -24.04 -51.26
C ARG A 59 6.43 -24.00 -49.76
N ILE A 60 6.58 -22.80 -49.20
CA ILE A 60 6.83 -22.56 -47.78
C ILE A 60 5.62 -22.98 -46.95
N ALA A 61 4.40 -22.61 -47.35
CA ALA A 61 3.16 -23.01 -46.69
C ALA A 61 3.04 -24.53 -46.56
N LYS A 62 3.34 -25.29 -47.63
CA LYS A 62 3.33 -26.76 -47.62
C LYS A 62 4.43 -27.36 -46.74
N ALA A 63 5.61 -26.76 -46.70
CA ALA A 63 6.69 -27.18 -45.81
C ALA A 63 6.35 -26.96 -44.33
N LEU A 64 5.74 -25.81 -43.99
CA LEU A 64 5.24 -25.54 -42.64
C LEU A 64 4.07 -26.46 -42.26
N HIS A 65 3.13 -26.72 -43.19
CA HIS A 65 1.98 -27.57 -42.92
C HIS A 65 2.37 -29.02 -42.61
N ALA A 66 3.42 -29.52 -43.26
CA ALA A 66 4.01 -30.83 -42.96
C ALA A 66 4.57 -30.94 -41.52
N VAL A 67 4.83 -29.80 -40.86
CA VAL A 67 5.29 -29.72 -39.46
C VAL A 67 4.13 -29.46 -38.48
N THR A 68 3.21 -28.54 -38.80
CA THR A 68 2.13 -28.16 -37.87
C THR A 68 1.01 -29.21 -37.81
N LYS A 69 0.64 -29.78 -38.97
CA LYS A 69 -0.50 -30.72 -39.10
C LYS A 69 -0.36 -32.01 -38.30
N PRO A 70 0.81 -32.69 -38.24
CA PRO A 70 0.98 -33.87 -37.38
C PRO A 70 0.88 -33.57 -35.89
N ALA A 71 1.15 -32.32 -35.48
CA ALA A 71 1.00 -31.87 -34.09
C ALA A 71 -0.43 -31.38 -33.76
N GLY A 72 -1.36 -31.39 -34.73
CA GLY A 72 -2.71 -30.84 -34.57
C GLY A 72 -2.77 -29.31 -34.54
N VAL A 73 -1.69 -28.62 -34.91
CA VAL A 73 -1.59 -27.16 -34.91
C VAL A 73 -2.08 -26.62 -36.27
N PRO A 74 -3.15 -25.80 -36.33
CA PRO A 74 -3.61 -25.22 -37.58
C PRO A 74 -2.62 -24.19 -38.13
N LEU A 75 -2.49 -24.16 -39.46
CA LEU A 75 -1.71 -23.17 -40.19
C LEU A 75 -2.65 -22.22 -40.96
N LEU A 76 -2.48 -20.92 -40.75
CA LEU A 76 -3.17 -19.86 -41.48
C LEU A 76 -2.21 -19.14 -42.43
N ILE A 77 -2.72 -18.59 -43.54
CA ILE A 77 -1.98 -17.65 -44.38
C ILE A 77 -2.43 -16.22 -44.10
N ASN A 78 -1.48 -15.28 -43.99
CA ASN A 78 -1.76 -13.85 -43.89
C ASN A 78 -2.11 -13.28 -45.27
N ASP A 79 -3.26 -12.61 -45.38
CA ASP A 79 -3.86 -11.91 -46.54
C ASP A 79 -4.22 -12.80 -47.76
N ARG A 80 -3.38 -13.80 -48.09
CA ARG A 80 -3.43 -14.55 -49.36
C ARG A 80 -4.35 -15.78 -49.32
N VAL A 81 -5.64 -15.53 -49.56
CA VAL A 81 -6.70 -16.56 -49.71
C VAL A 81 -6.41 -17.58 -50.82
N ASP A 82 -5.84 -17.13 -51.94
CA ASP A 82 -5.44 -17.98 -53.06
C ASP A 82 -4.33 -18.97 -52.67
N VAL A 83 -3.33 -18.51 -51.90
CA VAL A 83 -2.24 -19.33 -51.39
C VAL A 83 -2.74 -20.31 -50.34
N ALA A 84 -3.68 -19.93 -49.48
CA ALA A 84 -4.30 -20.86 -48.51
C ALA A 84 -4.99 -22.02 -49.22
N LEU A 85 -5.81 -21.71 -50.23
CA LEU A 85 -6.52 -22.69 -51.06
C LEU A 85 -5.55 -23.61 -51.83
N ALA A 86 -4.52 -23.03 -52.48
CA ALA A 86 -3.51 -23.79 -53.23
C ALA A 86 -2.57 -24.63 -52.32
N SER A 87 -2.52 -24.32 -51.02
CA SER A 87 -1.74 -25.03 -50.01
C SER A 87 -2.53 -26.12 -49.29
N GLY A 88 -3.85 -25.97 -49.16
CA GLY A 88 -4.72 -26.91 -48.45
C GLY A 88 -4.61 -26.82 -46.92
N VAL A 89 -4.30 -25.62 -46.42
CA VAL A 89 -4.16 -25.31 -44.98
C VAL A 89 -5.48 -24.88 -44.34
N GLU A 90 -5.51 -24.74 -43.01
CA GLU A 90 -6.75 -24.61 -42.24
C GLU A 90 -7.46 -23.25 -42.39
N GLY A 91 -6.80 -22.21 -42.90
CA GLY A 91 -7.48 -20.94 -43.22
C GLY A 91 -6.58 -19.72 -43.41
N VAL A 92 -7.08 -18.55 -43.03
CA VAL A 92 -6.45 -17.23 -43.26
C VAL A 92 -6.62 -16.25 -42.11
N HIS A 93 -5.82 -15.18 -42.16
CA HIS A 93 -6.05 -13.93 -41.45
C HIS A 93 -6.05 -12.78 -42.47
N VAL A 94 -6.98 -11.83 -42.37
CA VAL A 94 -7.06 -10.66 -43.26
C VAL A 94 -6.98 -9.35 -42.46
N GLY A 95 -6.34 -8.33 -43.04
CA GLY A 95 -6.37 -6.96 -42.56
C GLY A 95 -7.62 -6.20 -43.00
N GLN A 96 -7.57 -4.87 -42.90
CA GLN A 96 -8.66 -3.97 -43.30
C GLN A 96 -8.58 -3.56 -44.79
N ASP A 97 -7.39 -3.62 -45.39
CA ASP A 97 -7.11 -3.25 -46.78
C ASP A 97 -7.09 -4.47 -47.74
N ASP A 98 -7.37 -5.66 -47.20
CA ASP A 98 -7.28 -6.96 -47.89
C ASP A 98 -8.65 -7.45 -48.42
N LEU A 99 -8.70 -8.70 -48.91
CA LEU A 99 -9.97 -9.30 -49.37
C LEU A 99 -10.97 -9.45 -48.20
N ASP A 100 -12.19 -8.98 -48.40
CA ASP A 100 -13.21 -8.97 -47.36
C ASP A 100 -13.59 -10.38 -46.86
N LEU A 101 -14.00 -10.45 -45.59
CA LEU A 101 -14.31 -11.71 -44.92
C LEU A 101 -15.40 -12.53 -45.62
N LYS A 102 -16.43 -11.89 -46.19
CA LYS A 102 -17.56 -12.60 -46.82
C LYS A 102 -17.11 -13.24 -48.13
N THR A 103 -16.28 -12.56 -48.91
CA THR A 103 -15.67 -13.15 -50.12
C THR A 103 -14.64 -14.23 -49.76
N ALA A 104 -13.79 -14.02 -48.75
CA ALA A 104 -12.86 -15.05 -48.26
C ALA A 104 -13.60 -16.30 -47.75
N ARG A 105 -14.71 -16.13 -47.02
CA ARG A 105 -15.62 -17.19 -46.55
C ARG A 105 -16.31 -17.92 -47.71
N HIS A 106 -16.67 -17.20 -48.78
CA HIS A 106 -17.25 -17.81 -49.98
C HIS A 106 -16.24 -18.71 -50.73
N ILE A 107 -14.98 -18.28 -50.83
CA ILE A 107 -13.91 -19.02 -51.53
C ILE A 107 -13.42 -20.23 -50.71
N LEU A 108 -13.16 -20.06 -49.41
CA LEU A 108 -12.59 -21.10 -48.55
C LEU A 108 -13.65 -22.01 -47.89
N GLY A 109 -14.92 -21.59 -47.93
CA GLY A 109 -16.05 -22.35 -47.41
C GLY A 109 -16.30 -22.23 -45.90
N PRO A 110 -17.33 -22.92 -45.37
CA PRO A 110 -17.85 -22.75 -44.02
C PRO A 110 -17.00 -23.40 -42.90
N HIS A 111 -15.86 -24.00 -43.25
CA HIS A 111 -15.02 -24.75 -42.29
C HIS A 111 -13.59 -24.20 -42.17
N ALA A 112 -13.18 -23.25 -43.03
CA ALA A 112 -11.90 -22.58 -42.90
C ALA A 112 -11.89 -21.63 -41.69
N ILE A 113 -10.75 -21.48 -41.03
CA ILE A 113 -10.56 -20.52 -39.94
C ILE A 113 -10.29 -19.15 -40.56
N ILE A 114 -11.13 -18.14 -40.31
CA ILE A 114 -10.96 -16.79 -40.83
C ILE A 114 -10.84 -15.80 -39.66
N GLY A 115 -9.63 -15.25 -39.51
CA GLY A 115 -9.34 -14.17 -38.58
C GLY A 115 -9.35 -12.79 -39.25
N VAL A 116 -9.68 -11.75 -38.48
CA VAL A 116 -9.64 -10.35 -38.94
C VAL A 116 -8.83 -9.48 -37.98
N THR A 117 -7.98 -8.59 -38.48
CA THR A 117 -7.33 -7.55 -37.65
C THR A 117 -8.36 -6.49 -37.25
N ALA A 118 -8.38 -6.10 -35.96
CA ALA A 118 -9.20 -4.99 -35.48
C ALA A 118 -8.37 -4.00 -34.65
N ASN A 119 -8.31 -2.76 -35.13
CA ASN A 119 -7.56 -1.63 -34.55
C ASN A 119 -8.44 -0.70 -33.69
N ASN A 120 -9.76 -0.82 -33.79
CA ASN A 120 -10.71 0.01 -33.05
C ASN A 120 -12.02 -0.75 -32.77
N LEU A 121 -12.95 -0.07 -32.12
CA LEU A 121 -14.25 -0.58 -31.71
C LEU A 121 -15.13 -1.03 -32.89
N ASP A 122 -15.22 -0.20 -33.94
CA ASP A 122 -16.16 -0.43 -35.04
C ASP A 122 -15.67 -1.53 -36.00
N GLU A 123 -14.36 -1.61 -36.25
CA GLU A 123 -13.73 -2.75 -36.93
C GLU A 123 -14.05 -4.07 -36.20
N ALA A 124 -13.85 -4.10 -34.87
CA ALA A 124 -14.08 -5.30 -34.07
C ALA A 124 -15.56 -5.73 -34.04
N LEU A 125 -16.49 -4.77 -33.86
CA LEU A 125 -17.93 -5.05 -33.88
C LEU A 125 -18.40 -5.49 -35.27
N THR A 126 -17.85 -4.94 -36.35
CA THR A 126 -18.22 -5.27 -37.73
C THR A 126 -17.73 -6.66 -38.11
N ALA A 127 -16.44 -6.95 -37.93
CA ALA A 127 -15.88 -8.28 -38.21
C ALA A 127 -16.55 -9.40 -37.39
N ALA A 128 -16.92 -9.11 -36.14
CA ALA A 128 -17.66 -10.06 -35.29
C ALA A 128 -19.10 -10.30 -35.73
N ARG A 129 -19.79 -9.29 -36.29
CA ARG A 129 -21.14 -9.44 -36.88
C ARG A 129 -21.11 -10.17 -38.23
N ASP A 130 -20.05 -9.99 -39.00
CA ASP A 130 -19.89 -10.55 -40.33
C ASP A 130 -19.46 -12.03 -40.34
N GLY A 131 -19.04 -12.59 -39.19
CA GLY A 131 -18.74 -14.01 -39.05
C GLY A 131 -17.25 -14.37 -39.05
N ALA A 132 -16.40 -13.50 -38.47
CA ALA A 132 -15.04 -13.86 -38.07
C ALA A 132 -15.05 -14.97 -37.01
N ASP A 133 -14.15 -15.95 -37.15
CA ASP A 133 -13.94 -16.97 -36.13
C ASP A 133 -13.17 -16.37 -34.93
N TYR A 134 -12.22 -15.48 -35.22
CA TYR A 134 -11.48 -14.71 -34.23
C TYR A 134 -11.07 -13.32 -34.71
N LEU A 135 -10.76 -12.43 -33.77
CA LEU A 135 -10.21 -11.10 -34.01
C LEU A 135 -8.78 -10.99 -33.47
N GLY A 136 -7.88 -10.42 -34.28
CA GLY A 136 -6.55 -9.97 -33.85
C GLY A 136 -6.63 -8.51 -33.41
N ILE A 137 -6.72 -8.28 -32.09
CA ILE A 137 -6.88 -6.95 -31.50
C ILE A 137 -5.50 -6.33 -31.26
N GLY A 138 -5.19 -5.22 -31.92
CA GLY A 138 -3.87 -4.58 -31.83
C GLY A 138 -3.80 -3.22 -32.53
N THR A 139 -2.72 -2.47 -32.41
CA THR A 139 -1.43 -2.87 -31.82
C THR A 139 -1.38 -2.53 -30.32
N VAL A 140 -1.06 -3.50 -29.44
CA VAL A 140 -1.06 -3.24 -27.99
C VAL A 140 0.12 -2.35 -27.57
N TYR A 141 1.35 -2.72 -27.94
CA TYR A 141 2.56 -1.93 -27.73
C TYR A 141 3.34 -1.75 -29.04
N ALA A 142 4.18 -0.70 -29.12
CA ALA A 142 5.03 -0.46 -30.27
C ALA A 142 5.87 -1.71 -30.63
N THR A 143 6.01 -1.99 -31.93
CA THR A 143 6.74 -3.17 -32.43
C THR A 143 7.45 -2.84 -33.76
N PRO A 144 8.69 -3.31 -33.98
CA PRO A 144 9.38 -3.11 -35.27
C PRO A 144 8.74 -3.91 -36.42
N THR A 145 7.87 -4.89 -36.15
CA THR A 145 7.26 -5.78 -37.17
C THR A 145 6.23 -5.09 -38.09
N LYS A 146 5.79 -3.87 -37.75
CA LYS A 146 4.88 -3.06 -38.59
C LYS A 146 5.31 -1.60 -38.56
N GLU A 147 5.79 -1.08 -39.69
CA GLU A 147 6.26 0.32 -39.82
C GLU A 147 5.13 1.35 -39.64
N ASN A 148 3.90 1.01 -40.04
CA ASN A 148 2.70 1.84 -39.80
C ASN A 148 2.21 1.68 -38.34
N THR A 149 2.91 2.25 -37.37
CA THR A 149 2.53 2.23 -35.94
C THR A 149 1.40 3.21 -35.57
N LYS A 150 0.47 3.49 -36.50
CA LYS A 150 -0.55 4.56 -36.37
C LYS A 150 -1.66 4.25 -35.36
N SER A 151 -1.82 2.98 -34.98
CA SER A 151 -2.90 2.46 -34.11
C SER A 151 -2.35 1.69 -32.89
N ILE A 152 -1.56 2.36 -32.03
CA ILE A 152 -1.20 1.79 -30.72
C ILE A 152 -2.33 2.07 -29.72
N ILE A 153 -3.09 1.03 -29.37
CA ILE A 153 -4.32 1.13 -28.56
C ILE A 153 -4.14 0.78 -27.07
N GLY A 154 -3.02 0.15 -26.71
CA GLY A 154 -2.73 -0.25 -25.32
C GLY A 154 -3.70 -1.31 -24.76
N THR A 155 -3.55 -1.60 -23.47
CA THR A 155 -4.44 -2.51 -22.73
C THR A 155 -5.86 -1.95 -22.63
N ALA A 156 -6.00 -0.63 -22.43
CA ALA A 156 -7.28 0.09 -22.37
C ALA A 156 -8.12 -0.07 -23.66
N GLY A 157 -7.51 0.08 -24.84
CA GLY A 157 -8.24 -0.12 -26.10
C GLY A 157 -8.73 -1.55 -26.30
N VAL A 158 -7.93 -2.54 -25.87
CA VAL A 158 -8.36 -3.96 -25.86
C VAL A 158 -9.54 -4.17 -24.91
N GLN A 159 -9.52 -3.59 -23.70
CA GLN A 159 -10.65 -3.67 -22.75
C GLN A 159 -11.94 -3.09 -23.32
N SER A 160 -11.86 -1.94 -24.01
CA SER A 160 -13.01 -1.31 -24.68
C SER A 160 -13.62 -2.22 -25.74
N VAL A 161 -12.78 -2.84 -26.58
CA VAL A 161 -13.22 -3.83 -27.58
C VAL A 161 -13.87 -5.05 -26.92
N LEU A 162 -13.21 -5.67 -25.92
CA LEU A 162 -13.75 -6.84 -25.22
C LEU A 162 -15.09 -6.54 -24.52
N THR A 163 -15.21 -5.36 -23.90
CA THR A 163 -16.42 -4.91 -23.20
C THR A 163 -17.56 -4.66 -24.17
N ALA A 164 -17.29 -4.06 -25.34
CA ALA A 164 -18.32 -3.83 -26.34
C ALA A 164 -18.79 -5.11 -27.02
N LEU A 165 -17.88 -6.03 -27.36
CA LEU A 165 -18.22 -7.37 -27.86
C LEU A 165 -19.11 -8.13 -26.87
N ALA A 166 -18.79 -8.07 -25.57
CA ALA A 166 -19.60 -8.69 -24.52
C ALA A 166 -20.98 -8.03 -24.37
N LYS A 167 -21.06 -6.69 -24.33
CA LYS A 167 -22.34 -5.95 -24.31
C LYS A 167 -23.22 -6.25 -25.52
N ALA A 168 -22.60 -6.43 -26.70
CA ALA A 168 -23.27 -6.82 -27.94
C ALA A 168 -23.59 -8.32 -28.05
N LYS A 169 -23.21 -9.14 -27.05
CA LYS A 169 -23.35 -10.61 -27.04
C LYS A 169 -22.67 -11.31 -28.22
N LEU A 170 -21.56 -10.74 -28.71
CA LEU A 170 -20.76 -11.27 -29.80
C LEU A 170 -19.66 -12.18 -29.25
N HIS A 171 -19.89 -13.49 -29.35
CA HIS A 171 -19.04 -14.54 -28.75
C HIS A 171 -17.77 -14.89 -29.57
N VAL A 172 -17.32 -14.01 -30.46
CA VAL A 172 -16.11 -14.17 -31.28
C VAL A 172 -14.86 -14.38 -30.41
N LYS A 173 -13.90 -15.17 -30.91
CA LYS A 173 -12.61 -15.36 -30.26
C LYS A 173 -11.73 -14.12 -30.42
N THR A 174 -10.84 -13.87 -29.45
CA THR A 174 -10.08 -12.61 -29.39
C THR A 174 -8.65 -12.84 -28.93
N VAL A 175 -7.67 -12.51 -29.76
CA VAL A 175 -6.24 -12.54 -29.44
C VAL A 175 -5.67 -11.14 -29.44
N ALA A 176 -4.83 -10.79 -28.47
CA ALA A 176 -4.10 -9.53 -28.48
C ALA A 176 -2.82 -9.65 -29.34
N ILE A 177 -2.43 -8.60 -30.06
CA ILE A 177 -1.21 -8.59 -30.89
C ILE A 177 -0.44 -7.26 -30.82
N GLY A 178 0.89 -7.35 -30.97
CA GLY A 178 1.78 -6.19 -31.13
C GLY A 178 2.60 -5.87 -29.87
N GLY A 179 3.92 -6.04 -29.96
CA GLY A 179 4.87 -5.78 -28.88
C GLY A 179 4.79 -6.76 -27.70
N ILE A 180 4.11 -7.90 -27.87
CA ILE A 180 3.91 -8.92 -26.83
C ILE A 180 5.14 -9.82 -26.71
N ASN A 181 5.61 -10.05 -25.48
CA ASN A 181 6.74 -10.91 -25.14
C ASN A 181 6.66 -11.41 -23.68
N ALA A 182 7.64 -12.19 -23.24
CA ALA A 182 7.68 -12.77 -21.90
C ALA A 182 7.61 -11.74 -20.76
N SER A 183 8.19 -10.53 -20.90
CA SER A 183 8.19 -9.52 -19.84
C SER A 183 6.88 -8.74 -19.71
N ASN A 184 5.92 -8.90 -20.62
CA ASN A 184 4.64 -8.20 -20.57
C ASN A 184 3.38 -9.07 -20.75
N VAL A 185 3.50 -10.32 -21.22
CA VAL A 185 2.35 -11.20 -21.53
C VAL A 185 1.39 -11.40 -20.35
N GLN A 186 1.91 -11.64 -19.14
CA GLN A 186 1.05 -11.84 -17.95
C GLN A 186 0.31 -10.56 -17.55
N ARG A 187 0.95 -9.39 -17.68
CA ARG A 187 0.31 -8.09 -17.44
C ARG A 187 -0.79 -7.82 -18.48
N ILE A 188 -0.54 -8.13 -19.75
CA ILE A 188 -1.55 -8.01 -20.81
C ILE A 188 -2.75 -8.90 -20.48
N LEU A 189 -2.55 -10.19 -20.17
CA LEU A 189 -3.65 -11.10 -19.82
C LEU A 189 -4.38 -10.69 -18.53
N TYR A 190 -3.66 -10.11 -17.56
CA TYR A 190 -4.26 -9.60 -16.32
C TYR A 190 -5.09 -8.33 -16.54
N GLN A 191 -4.58 -7.35 -17.31
CA GLN A 191 -5.27 -6.07 -17.54
C GLN A 191 -6.33 -6.17 -18.65
N CYS A 192 -6.10 -6.87 -19.75
CA CYS A 192 -7.03 -7.01 -20.88
C CYS A 192 -8.20 -7.97 -20.59
N THR A 193 -9.01 -7.62 -19.59
CA THR A 193 -10.25 -8.30 -19.22
C THR A 193 -11.38 -7.30 -19.09
N SER A 194 -12.56 -7.68 -19.58
CA SER A 194 -13.84 -7.13 -19.17
C SER A 194 -14.47 -8.06 -18.12
N PRO A 195 -15.40 -7.61 -17.25
CA PRO A 195 -16.12 -8.51 -16.35
C PRO A 195 -16.87 -9.64 -17.08
N LEU A 196 -17.21 -9.45 -18.36
CA LEU A 196 -18.01 -10.37 -19.17
C LEU A 196 -17.23 -11.09 -20.30
N LYS A 197 -16.00 -10.68 -20.61
CA LYS A 197 -15.16 -11.32 -21.65
C LYS A 197 -13.66 -11.08 -21.40
N ARG A 198 -12.86 -12.12 -21.60
CA ARG A 198 -11.40 -12.10 -21.58
C ARG A 198 -10.84 -12.31 -22.99
N LEU A 199 -9.55 -12.04 -23.16
CA LEU A 199 -8.78 -12.59 -24.28
C LEU A 199 -8.83 -14.12 -24.25
N ASP A 200 -8.85 -14.72 -25.44
CA ASP A 200 -8.76 -16.15 -25.68
C ASP A 200 -7.31 -16.59 -25.94
N GLY A 201 -6.37 -15.64 -26.00
CA GLY A 201 -4.92 -15.87 -26.11
C GLY A 201 -4.14 -14.62 -26.57
N VAL A 202 -2.89 -14.83 -26.95
CA VAL A 202 -1.99 -13.77 -27.46
C VAL A 202 -1.25 -14.20 -28.72
N ALA A 203 -0.99 -13.23 -29.61
CA ALA A 203 -0.19 -13.41 -30.81
C ALA A 203 1.18 -12.72 -30.69
N VAL A 204 2.23 -13.48 -31.01
CA VAL A 204 3.64 -13.08 -30.90
C VAL A 204 4.38 -13.28 -32.23
N VAL A 205 5.43 -12.48 -32.43
CA VAL A 205 6.35 -12.61 -33.59
C VAL A 205 7.78 -12.76 -33.09
N SER A 206 8.46 -11.64 -32.84
CA SER A 206 9.89 -11.59 -32.51
C SER A 206 10.24 -12.36 -31.24
N ALA A 207 9.34 -12.42 -30.25
CA ALA A 207 9.54 -13.17 -29.01
C ALA A 207 9.82 -14.68 -29.22
N ILE A 208 9.43 -15.25 -30.37
CA ILE A 208 9.78 -16.62 -30.78
C ILE A 208 10.70 -16.57 -32.02
N MET A 209 10.30 -15.85 -33.07
CA MET A 209 11.01 -15.82 -34.35
C MET A 209 12.45 -15.32 -34.25
N ALA A 210 12.70 -14.29 -33.42
CA ALA A 210 14.05 -13.74 -33.22
C ALA A 210 14.87 -14.51 -32.17
N SER A 211 14.26 -15.39 -31.37
CA SER A 211 14.96 -16.14 -30.31
C SER A 211 16.12 -16.98 -30.86
N THR A 212 17.19 -17.10 -30.06
CA THR A 212 18.28 -18.06 -30.28
C THR A 212 17.83 -19.50 -30.01
N ASP A 213 16.90 -19.67 -29.07
CA ASP A 213 16.15 -20.92 -28.84
C ASP A 213 14.65 -20.63 -28.93
N PRO A 214 14.02 -20.85 -30.11
CA PRO A 214 12.58 -20.65 -30.28
C PRO A 214 11.75 -21.60 -29.43
N ARG A 215 12.26 -22.79 -29.10
CA ARG A 215 11.55 -23.79 -28.31
C ARG A 215 11.47 -23.36 -26.85
N ALA A 216 12.60 -23.05 -26.23
CA ALA A 216 12.63 -22.59 -24.84
C ALA A 216 11.82 -21.29 -24.67
N ALA A 217 11.89 -20.36 -25.64
CA ALA A 217 11.06 -19.15 -25.63
C ALA A 217 9.55 -19.44 -25.73
N THR A 218 9.14 -20.46 -26.50
CA THR A 218 7.74 -20.92 -26.52
C THR A 218 7.33 -21.60 -25.22
N GLU A 219 8.14 -22.51 -24.67
CA GLU A 219 7.88 -23.19 -23.40
C GLU A 219 7.73 -22.17 -22.25
N ASP A 220 8.53 -21.10 -22.28
CA ASP A 220 8.45 -19.96 -21.34
C ASP A 220 7.15 -19.16 -21.49
N LEU A 221 6.85 -18.68 -22.70
CA LEU A 221 5.60 -17.96 -23.00
C LEU A 221 4.37 -18.79 -22.61
N LYS A 222 4.36 -20.08 -22.93
CA LYS A 222 3.27 -21.01 -22.59
C LYS A 222 3.07 -21.13 -21.08
N ARG A 223 4.15 -21.24 -20.30
CA ARG A 223 4.11 -21.26 -18.83
C ARG A 223 3.56 -19.95 -18.27
N LEU A 224 3.99 -18.81 -18.81
CA LEU A 224 3.54 -17.47 -18.41
C LEU A 224 2.06 -17.24 -18.75
N ILE A 225 1.58 -17.67 -19.92
CA ILE A 225 0.17 -17.58 -20.33
C ILE A 225 -0.74 -18.44 -19.43
N ALA A 226 -0.26 -19.62 -19.03
CA ALA A 226 -1.00 -20.56 -18.18
C ALA A 226 -1.02 -20.20 -16.69
N THR A 227 -0.32 -19.14 -16.25
CA THR A 227 -0.20 -18.76 -14.83
C THR A 227 -0.53 -17.28 -14.60
N PRO A 228 -1.15 -16.91 -13.46
CA PRO A 228 -1.32 -15.51 -13.10
C PRO A 228 0.04 -14.86 -12.77
N PRO A 229 0.21 -13.54 -13.00
CA PRO A 229 1.40 -12.83 -12.55
C PRO A 229 1.47 -12.77 -11.03
N ALA A 230 2.68 -12.74 -10.46
CA ALA A 230 2.91 -12.71 -9.01
C ALA A 230 2.30 -11.49 -8.29
N PHE A 231 2.02 -10.39 -9.00
CA PHE A 231 1.35 -9.19 -8.47
C PHE A 231 -0.19 -9.26 -8.48
N ALA A 232 -0.81 -10.32 -9.03
CA ALA A 232 -2.26 -10.48 -9.00
C ALA A 232 -2.74 -10.94 -7.62
N SER A 233 -3.65 -10.19 -6.99
CA SER A 233 -4.39 -10.70 -5.82
C SER A 233 -5.41 -11.75 -6.28
N SER A 234 -5.42 -12.92 -5.63
CA SER A 234 -6.35 -14.01 -5.90
C SER A 234 -7.59 -14.01 -5.00
N ALA A 235 -7.67 -13.09 -4.04
CA ALA A 235 -8.78 -12.99 -3.11
C ALA A 235 -10.02 -12.39 -3.80
N SER A 236 -11.21 -12.90 -3.46
CA SER A 236 -12.46 -12.17 -3.69
C SER A 236 -12.50 -10.96 -2.76
N LYS A 237 -12.46 -9.75 -3.32
CA LYS A 237 -12.63 -8.51 -2.55
C LYS A 237 -13.91 -8.60 -1.69
N PRO A 238 -13.84 -8.49 -0.35
CA PRO A 238 -15.05 -8.35 0.44
C PRO A 238 -15.70 -7.00 0.18
N SER A 239 -17.01 -6.91 0.42
CA SER A 239 -17.64 -5.62 0.71
C SER A 239 -16.88 -4.97 1.86
N LEU A 240 -16.54 -3.69 1.70
CA LEU A 240 -15.78 -2.92 2.69
C LEU A 240 -16.61 -1.69 3.04
N ASN A 241 -16.95 -1.53 4.31
CA ASN A 241 -17.67 -0.37 4.85
C ASN A 241 -16.80 0.41 5.86
N ARG A 242 -17.32 1.51 6.42
CA ARG A 242 -16.61 2.36 7.39
C ARG A 242 -16.14 1.56 8.62
N ASP A 243 -17.00 0.73 9.17
CA ASP A 243 -16.78 -0.01 10.42
C ASP A 243 -15.75 -1.13 10.21
N ASP A 244 -15.79 -1.80 9.04
CA ASP A 244 -14.77 -2.77 8.63
C ASP A 244 -13.36 -2.13 8.61
N ILE A 245 -13.25 -0.92 8.03
CA ILE A 245 -12.00 -0.16 7.95
C ILE A 245 -11.54 0.26 9.35
N VAL A 246 -12.44 0.83 10.15
CA VAL A 246 -12.20 1.27 11.54
C VAL A 246 -11.73 0.12 12.42
N ALA A 247 -12.33 -1.07 12.29
CA ALA A 247 -11.93 -2.25 13.05
C ALA A 247 -10.59 -2.85 12.56
N THR A 248 -10.30 -2.81 11.26
CA THR A 248 -9.17 -3.54 10.67
C THR A 248 -7.88 -2.71 10.57
N ALA A 249 -7.98 -1.40 10.35
CA ALA A 249 -6.83 -0.50 10.24
C ALA A 249 -5.90 -0.55 11.48
N PRO A 250 -6.40 -0.54 12.74
CA PRO A 250 -5.58 -0.75 13.94
C PRO A 250 -4.72 -2.02 13.89
N HIS A 251 -5.28 -3.13 13.42
CA HIS A 251 -4.58 -4.40 13.30
C HIS A 251 -3.57 -4.43 12.13
N ILE A 252 -3.77 -3.60 11.11
CA ILE A 252 -2.78 -3.36 10.05
C ILE A 252 -1.61 -2.52 10.61
N VAL A 253 -1.86 -1.45 11.36
CA VAL A 253 -0.82 -0.63 12.03
C VAL A 253 0.03 -1.47 12.99
N ALA A 254 -0.60 -2.32 13.81
CA ALA A 254 0.11 -3.22 14.70
C ALA A 254 0.99 -4.23 13.94
N ARG A 255 0.50 -4.79 12.81
CA ARG A 255 1.28 -5.67 11.93
C ARG A 255 2.46 -4.95 11.27
N LEU A 256 2.29 -3.69 10.86
CA LEU A 256 3.36 -2.85 10.32
C LEU A 256 4.48 -2.67 11.36
N ALA A 257 4.11 -2.20 12.56
CA ALA A 257 5.04 -1.94 13.66
C ALA A 257 5.82 -3.17 14.12
N ALA A 258 5.21 -4.36 14.04
CA ALA A 258 5.80 -5.64 14.40
C ALA A 258 6.69 -6.23 13.30
N LYS A 259 6.24 -6.24 12.03
CA LYS A 259 7.00 -6.82 10.91
C LYS A 259 8.21 -5.99 10.49
N LYS A 260 8.15 -4.65 10.60
CA LYS A 260 9.18 -3.70 10.15
C LYS A 260 9.64 -3.95 8.70
N PRO A 261 8.72 -3.90 7.71
CA PRO A 261 9.01 -4.21 6.32
C PRO A 261 10.08 -3.27 5.74
N LEU A 262 10.80 -3.75 4.72
CA LEU A 262 11.63 -2.88 3.88
C LEU A 262 10.73 -2.00 2.99
N CYS A 263 10.99 -0.69 2.96
CA CYS A 263 10.39 0.24 2.00
C CYS A 263 11.49 0.88 1.14
N HIS A 264 11.63 0.38 -0.08
CA HIS A 264 12.56 0.90 -1.08
C HIS A 264 11.95 2.14 -1.72
N ASN A 265 12.60 3.28 -1.57
CA ASN A 265 12.13 4.56 -2.10
C ASN A 265 13.11 5.04 -3.17
N MET A 266 12.68 5.02 -4.43
CA MET A 266 13.36 5.68 -5.54
C MET A 266 12.72 7.05 -5.69
N THR A 267 13.38 8.10 -5.18
CA THR A 267 12.73 9.40 -4.94
C THR A 267 13.69 10.58 -4.93
N ASN A 268 13.15 11.76 -5.21
CA ASN A 268 13.92 12.98 -5.37
C ASN A 268 14.60 13.45 -4.06
N GLN A 269 15.76 14.09 -4.20
CA GLN A 269 16.63 14.46 -3.08
C GLN A 269 15.98 15.39 -2.05
N VAL A 270 14.97 16.18 -2.42
CA VAL A 270 14.26 17.10 -1.49
C VAL A 270 13.50 16.31 -0.42
N VAL A 271 12.96 15.14 -0.77
CA VAL A 271 12.06 14.37 0.11
C VAL A 271 12.72 13.16 0.77
N GLN A 272 13.91 12.71 0.33
CA GLN A 272 14.57 11.49 0.84
C GLN A 272 14.70 11.46 2.37
N ASN A 273 15.17 12.55 3.00
CA ASN A 273 15.28 12.63 4.45
C ASN A 273 13.91 12.60 5.16
N PHE A 274 12.90 13.29 4.61
CA PHE A 274 11.57 13.31 5.22
C PHE A 274 10.90 11.93 5.10
N ALA A 275 10.99 11.29 3.93
CA ALA A 275 10.52 9.93 3.69
C ALA A 275 11.19 8.90 4.62
N ALA A 276 12.49 9.02 4.87
CA ALA A 276 13.19 8.15 5.81
C ALA A 276 12.64 8.29 7.23
N ASN A 277 12.44 9.52 7.72
CA ASN A 277 11.93 9.75 9.07
C ASN A 277 10.45 9.33 9.20
N VAL A 278 9.61 9.60 8.20
CA VAL A 278 8.21 9.13 8.15
C VAL A 278 8.13 7.60 8.18
N ALA A 279 8.95 6.91 7.37
CA ALA A 279 9.03 5.44 7.36
C ALA A 279 9.41 4.88 8.75
N LEU A 280 10.44 5.45 9.38
CA LEU A 280 10.90 5.02 10.72
C LEU A 280 9.84 5.28 11.81
N ALA A 281 9.12 6.40 11.73
CA ALA A 281 8.06 6.77 12.66
C ALA A 281 6.92 5.74 12.65
N ILE A 282 6.34 5.44 11.48
CA ILE A 282 5.27 4.44 11.30
C ILE A 282 5.74 3.00 11.52
N GLY A 283 7.07 2.76 11.54
CA GLY A 283 7.68 1.47 11.89
C GLY A 283 8.15 0.62 10.73
N SER A 284 8.27 1.22 9.56
CA SER A 284 8.91 0.66 8.36
C SER A 284 10.44 0.81 8.42
N SER A 285 11.15 0.12 7.53
CA SER A 285 12.61 0.20 7.36
C SER A 285 12.93 0.81 5.99
N PRO A 286 13.25 2.11 5.87
CA PRO A 286 13.50 2.74 4.58
C PRO A 286 14.85 2.34 3.97
N ILE A 287 14.91 2.28 2.63
CA ILE A 287 16.16 2.35 1.86
C ILE A 287 15.99 3.32 0.68
N MET A 288 16.96 4.21 0.48
CA MET A 288 16.94 5.31 -0.49
C MET A 288 17.95 5.05 -1.62
N SER A 289 17.79 3.93 -2.35
CA SER A 289 18.67 3.57 -3.48
C SER A 289 17.97 3.81 -4.81
N ASP A 290 18.44 4.78 -5.59
CA ASP A 290 17.99 5.00 -6.96
C ASP A 290 18.66 4.04 -7.98
N ASN A 291 19.44 3.05 -7.50
CA ASN A 291 20.09 2.05 -8.35
C ASN A 291 19.16 0.88 -8.67
N GLY A 292 18.65 0.86 -9.91
CA GLY A 292 17.78 -0.22 -10.40
C GLY A 292 18.46 -1.59 -10.55
N LEU A 293 19.77 -1.71 -10.34
CA LEU A 293 20.48 -3.01 -10.35
C LEU A 293 20.35 -3.75 -9.00
N GLU A 294 20.33 -3.02 -7.87
CA GLU A 294 20.15 -3.57 -6.52
C GLU A 294 18.71 -4.03 -6.25
N ALA A 295 17.75 -3.54 -7.05
CA ALA A 295 16.33 -3.72 -6.79
C ALA A 295 15.86 -5.18 -6.78
N ALA A 296 16.59 -6.11 -7.41
CA ALA A 296 16.31 -7.54 -7.32
C ALA A 296 16.57 -8.10 -5.92
N ASP A 297 17.70 -7.75 -5.32
CA ASP A 297 18.07 -8.16 -3.96
C ASP A 297 17.12 -7.53 -2.93
N LEU A 298 16.76 -6.26 -3.13
CA LEU A 298 15.82 -5.54 -2.25
C LEU A 298 14.38 -6.08 -2.36
N ALA A 299 13.93 -6.46 -3.55
CA ALA A 299 12.62 -7.11 -3.74
C ALA A 299 12.56 -8.49 -3.07
N ALA A 300 13.66 -9.26 -3.12
CA ALA A 300 13.76 -10.57 -2.48
C ALA A 300 13.64 -10.54 -0.94
N LEU A 301 13.88 -9.38 -0.31
CA LEU A 301 13.66 -9.16 1.13
C LEU A 301 12.18 -8.99 1.52
N GLY A 302 11.24 -9.08 0.56
CA GLY A 302 9.79 -9.04 0.84
C GLY A 302 9.24 -7.65 1.16
N GLY A 303 9.97 -6.59 0.77
CA GLY A 303 9.56 -5.20 0.94
C GLY A 303 8.52 -4.70 -0.08
N SER A 304 8.36 -3.38 -0.10
CA SER A 304 7.61 -2.59 -1.10
C SER A 304 8.52 -1.60 -1.82
N LEU A 305 8.11 -1.16 -3.02
CA LEU A 305 8.78 -0.12 -3.80
C LEU A 305 7.91 1.14 -3.93
N VAL A 306 8.51 2.31 -3.77
CA VAL A 306 7.97 3.61 -4.20
C VAL A 306 8.79 4.09 -5.39
N ILE A 307 8.12 4.40 -6.49
CA ILE A 307 8.70 5.11 -7.64
C ILE A 307 8.12 6.52 -7.67
N ASN A 308 8.94 7.53 -7.37
CA ASN A 308 8.57 8.95 -7.42
C ASN A 308 9.19 9.62 -8.66
N MET A 309 8.37 10.24 -9.50
CA MET A 309 8.83 10.83 -10.77
C MET A 309 9.44 12.23 -10.62
N GLY A 310 9.73 12.70 -9.40
CA GLY A 310 10.27 14.03 -9.12
C GLY A 310 11.51 14.37 -9.97
N THR A 311 12.40 13.40 -10.18
CA THR A 311 13.56 13.51 -11.09
C THR A 311 13.32 12.72 -12.38
N THR A 312 13.16 13.40 -13.53
CA THR A 312 12.68 12.76 -14.79
C THR A 312 13.74 12.70 -15.91
N ILE A 313 14.96 12.27 -15.58
CA ILE A 313 16.02 12.03 -16.58
C ILE A 313 15.97 10.60 -17.17
N PRO A 314 16.47 10.35 -18.39
CA PRO A 314 16.35 9.04 -19.05
C PRO A 314 16.99 7.87 -18.28
N GLU A 315 18.09 8.11 -17.57
CA GLU A 315 18.82 7.12 -16.77
C GLU A 315 18.01 6.67 -15.54
N VAL A 316 17.51 7.63 -14.76
CA VAL A 316 16.62 7.38 -13.60
C VAL A 316 15.37 6.61 -14.05
N ARG A 317 14.76 6.98 -15.18
CA ARG A 317 13.66 6.22 -15.79
C ARG A 317 14.07 4.78 -16.14
N GLY A 318 15.29 4.57 -16.64
CA GLY A 318 15.85 3.25 -16.88
C GLY A 318 16.00 2.42 -15.59
N ASN A 319 16.40 3.04 -14.49
CA ASN A 319 16.50 2.38 -13.18
C ASN A 319 15.13 2.08 -12.57
N HIS A 320 14.17 3.00 -12.67
CA HIS A 320 12.76 2.78 -12.29
C HIS A 320 12.17 1.57 -13.01
N LEU A 321 12.43 1.40 -14.32
CA LEU A 321 11.96 0.27 -15.10
C LEU A 321 12.55 -1.08 -14.65
N LYS A 322 13.85 -1.11 -14.29
CA LYS A 322 14.48 -2.32 -13.71
C LYS A 322 13.85 -2.69 -12.37
N ALA A 323 13.69 -1.72 -11.48
CA ALA A 323 13.13 -1.93 -10.15
C ALA A 323 11.66 -2.37 -10.21
N LEU A 324 10.86 -1.74 -11.07
CA LEU A 324 9.48 -2.13 -11.36
C LEU A 324 9.38 -3.59 -11.81
N ALA A 325 10.23 -4.01 -12.77
CA ALA A 325 10.28 -5.39 -13.23
C ALA A 325 10.70 -6.37 -12.11
N ALA A 326 11.70 -6.01 -11.29
CA ALA A 326 12.16 -6.81 -10.16
C ALA A 326 11.04 -7.05 -9.12
N TYR A 327 10.39 -5.98 -8.64
CA TYR A 327 9.30 -6.09 -7.67
C TYR A 327 8.08 -6.82 -8.24
N ASN A 328 7.69 -6.53 -9.49
CA ASN A 328 6.61 -7.26 -10.16
C ASN A 328 6.89 -8.77 -10.28
N SER A 329 8.16 -9.18 -10.50
CA SER A 329 8.52 -10.59 -10.65
C SER A 329 8.34 -11.43 -9.38
N VAL A 330 8.48 -10.82 -8.20
CA VAL A 330 8.31 -11.48 -6.89
C VAL A 330 6.97 -11.16 -6.20
N GLY A 331 6.06 -10.46 -6.89
CA GLY A 331 4.81 -9.99 -6.30
C GLY A 331 4.99 -8.97 -5.17
N GLY A 332 6.12 -8.25 -5.17
CA GLY A 332 6.38 -7.13 -4.27
C GLY A 332 5.58 -5.90 -4.69
N PRO A 333 4.82 -5.26 -3.79
CA PRO A 333 3.91 -4.18 -4.17
C PRO A 333 4.70 -2.91 -4.54
N VAL A 334 4.23 -2.22 -5.59
CA VAL A 334 4.82 -0.99 -6.11
C VAL A 334 3.81 0.16 -6.09
N LEU A 335 4.16 1.26 -5.44
CA LEU A 335 3.44 2.53 -5.52
C LEU A 335 4.11 3.46 -6.54
N PHE A 336 3.32 4.12 -7.38
CA PHE A 336 3.76 5.16 -8.29
C PHE A 336 3.26 6.54 -7.85
N ASP A 337 4.19 7.48 -7.74
CA ASP A 337 3.95 8.90 -7.45
C ASP A 337 4.43 9.73 -8.66
N PRO A 338 3.52 10.09 -9.59
CA PRO A 338 3.86 10.66 -10.89
C PRO A 338 4.05 12.18 -10.83
N VAL A 339 4.74 12.69 -9.80
CA VAL A 339 4.97 14.12 -9.51
C VAL A 339 5.13 14.99 -10.76
N GLY A 340 4.27 16.00 -10.87
CA GLY A 340 4.28 16.99 -11.95
C GLY A 340 3.95 16.42 -13.34
N ALA A 341 3.26 15.28 -13.44
CA ALA A 341 2.99 14.59 -14.71
C ALA A 341 2.47 15.52 -15.83
N GLY A 342 1.58 16.45 -15.49
CA GLY A 342 0.97 17.38 -16.44
C GLY A 342 1.83 18.59 -16.81
N ALA A 343 3.00 18.77 -16.19
CA ALA A 343 3.78 20.01 -16.29
C ALA A 343 4.67 20.11 -17.55
N THR A 344 5.17 18.98 -18.07
CA THR A 344 6.06 18.98 -19.26
C THR A 344 5.87 17.72 -20.10
N ASP A 345 6.21 17.79 -21.40
CA ASP A 345 6.16 16.62 -22.28
C ASP A 345 7.16 15.52 -21.88
N GLN A 346 8.29 15.89 -21.28
CA GLN A 346 9.23 14.93 -20.71
C GLN A 346 8.60 14.14 -19.53
N ARG A 347 7.80 14.81 -18.69
CA ARG A 347 7.04 14.15 -17.60
C ARG A 347 5.87 13.31 -18.15
N ARG A 348 5.11 13.80 -19.13
CA ARG A 348 4.08 13.01 -19.84
C ARG A 348 4.65 11.74 -20.49
N GLN A 349 5.80 11.85 -21.16
CA GLN A 349 6.52 10.71 -21.73
C GLN A 349 7.09 9.78 -20.65
N GLY A 350 7.51 10.33 -19.51
CA GLY A 350 7.91 9.57 -18.31
C GLY A 350 6.78 8.66 -17.81
N VAL A 351 5.60 9.22 -17.56
CA VAL A 351 4.39 8.45 -17.17
C VAL A 351 4.05 7.39 -18.20
N LYS A 352 3.97 7.76 -19.50
CA LYS A 352 3.64 6.81 -20.57
C LYS A 352 4.63 5.63 -20.63
N ALA A 353 5.92 5.89 -20.45
CA ALA A 353 6.95 4.86 -20.45
C ALA A 353 6.91 3.95 -19.20
N LEU A 354 6.65 4.51 -18.01
CA LEU A 354 6.55 3.75 -16.76
C LEU A 354 5.28 2.88 -16.72
N MET A 355 4.12 3.43 -17.13
CA MET A 355 2.87 2.68 -17.29
C MET A 355 2.99 1.59 -18.37
N ALA A 356 3.75 1.83 -19.44
CA ALA A 356 4.10 0.81 -20.42
C ALA A 356 5.15 -0.20 -19.92
N GLY A 357 5.87 0.10 -18.83
CA GLY A 357 6.98 -0.70 -18.30
C GLY A 357 6.56 -1.90 -17.46
N GLY A 358 5.68 -1.72 -16.47
CA GLY A 358 5.22 -2.79 -15.59
C GLY A 358 3.82 -2.55 -15.01
N TYR A 359 3.55 -3.06 -13.82
CA TYR A 359 2.29 -2.93 -13.08
C TYR A 359 2.52 -2.22 -11.75
N PHE A 360 1.60 -1.33 -11.39
CA PHE A 360 1.59 -0.59 -10.13
C PHE A 360 0.37 -0.99 -9.32
N ASP A 361 0.56 -1.21 -8.02
CA ASP A 361 -0.47 -1.59 -7.06
C ASP A 361 -1.31 -0.40 -6.62
N VAL A 362 -0.65 0.73 -6.38
CA VAL A 362 -1.25 2.04 -6.11
C VAL A 362 -0.63 3.09 -7.03
N ILE A 363 -1.44 3.99 -7.58
CA ILE A 363 -0.97 5.26 -8.14
C ILE A 363 -1.58 6.40 -7.31
N LYS A 364 -0.73 7.26 -6.74
CA LYS A 364 -1.12 8.39 -5.88
C LYS A 364 -0.65 9.70 -6.50
N GLY A 365 -1.51 10.71 -6.57
CA GLY A 365 -1.17 12.04 -7.11
C GLY A 365 -2.27 13.06 -6.88
N ASN A 366 -2.05 14.33 -7.26
CA ASN A 366 -3.11 15.36 -7.27
C ASN A 366 -4.04 15.22 -8.48
N GLU A 367 -5.06 16.09 -8.59
CA GLU A 367 -6.04 16.06 -9.71
C GLU A 367 -5.36 16.13 -11.09
N GLY A 368 -4.39 17.04 -11.30
CA GLY A 368 -3.70 17.20 -12.59
C GLY A 368 -2.82 15.99 -12.93
N GLU A 369 -2.24 15.37 -11.92
CA GLU A 369 -1.42 14.17 -12.06
C GLU A 369 -2.25 12.94 -12.40
N ILE A 370 -3.33 12.69 -11.65
CA ILE A 370 -4.24 11.57 -11.94
C ILE A 370 -4.97 11.76 -13.26
N ARG A 371 -5.35 12.99 -13.66
CA ARG A 371 -5.86 13.27 -15.02
C ARG A 371 -4.84 13.03 -16.12
N THR A 372 -3.54 13.16 -15.83
CA THR A 372 -2.48 12.80 -16.79
C THR A 372 -2.30 11.28 -16.89
N VAL A 373 -2.45 10.54 -15.77
CA VAL A 373 -2.42 9.06 -15.74
C VAL A 373 -3.67 8.45 -16.40
N SER A 374 -4.85 9.06 -16.23
CA SER A 374 -6.06 8.66 -16.93
C SER A 374 -5.96 8.93 -18.44
N GLY A 375 -5.06 9.80 -18.88
CA GLY A 375 -4.80 10.10 -20.29
C GLY A 375 -5.71 11.19 -20.86
N ALA A 376 -6.32 12.02 -20.00
CA ALA A 376 -7.13 13.15 -20.43
C ALA A 376 -6.29 14.15 -21.25
N GLN A 377 -6.84 14.60 -22.39
CA GLN A 377 -6.17 15.61 -23.21
C GLN A 377 -6.30 17.01 -22.60
N GLY A 378 -5.41 17.93 -23.00
CA GLY A 378 -5.43 19.33 -22.59
C GLY A 378 -4.94 19.63 -21.18
N VAL A 379 -4.56 18.62 -20.38
CA VAL A 379 -4.07 18.81 -19.00
C VAL A 379 -2.77 19.62 -19.00
N LYS A 380 -2.84 20.85 -18.50
CA LYS A 380 -1.69 21.71 -18.17
C LYS A 380 -1.62 21.85 -16.65
N GLN A 381 -0.58 21.29 -16.04
CA GLN A 381 -0.27 21.48 -14.62
C GLN A 381 0.80 22.58 -14.49
N HIS A 382 0.61 23.52 -13.57
CA HIS A 382 1.63 24.49 -13.23
C HIS A 382 2.51 23.93 -12.10
N GLY A 383 3.75 23.54 -12.43
CA GLY A 383 4.69 23.01 -11.44
C GLY A 383 4.28 21.64 -10.89
N VAL A 384 4.44 21.45 -9.58
CA VAL A 384 4.01 20.26 -8.83
C VAL A 384 2.82 20.56 -7.91
N ASP A 385 2.48 21.83 -7.77
CA ASP A 385 1.51 22.34 -6.81
C ASP A 385 0.07 21.99 -7.22
N SER A 386 -0.81 21.85 -6.23
CA SER A 386 -2.23 21.61 -6.45
C SER A 386 -2.91 22.90 -6.88
N GLY A 387 -3.12 23.07 -8.19
CA GLY A 387 -3.92 24.16 -8.74
C GLY A 387 -5.40 24.07 -8.33
N ALA A 388 -6.16 25.12 -8.64
CA ALA A 388 -7.60 25.16 -8.37
C ALA A 388 -8.33 23.98 -9.04
N SER A 389 -9.23 23.35 -8.28
CA SER A 389 -10.09 22.24 -8.71
C SER A 389 -10.83 22.57 -10.01
N MET A 390 -10.64 21.78 -11.07
CA MET A 390 -11.36 21.97 -12.34
C MET A 390 -12.56 21.04 -12.49
N LEU A 391 -12.72 20.05 -11.60
CA LEU A 391 -13.75 19.02 -11.65
C LEU A 391 -14.65 19.06 -10.40
N SER A 392 -15.90 18.61 -10.55
CA SER A 392 -16.81 18.32 -9.43
C SER A 392 -16.35 17.08 -8.64
N LEU A 393 -16.94 16.83 -7.47
CA LEU A 393 -16.64 15.63 -6.68
C LEU A 393 -17.02 14.35 -7.45
N GLU A 394 -18.17 14.36 -8.11
CA GLU A 394 -18.69 13.27 -8.95
C GLU A 394 -17.77 13.00 -10.15
N GLU A 395 -17.29 14.05 -10.83
CA GLU A 395 -16.36 13.92 -11.95
C GLU A 395 -15.00 13.35 -11.51
N LYS A 396 -14.49 13.76 -10.34
CA LYS A 396 -13.25 13.18 -9.78
C LYS A 396 -13.45 11.72 -9.39
N ILE A 397 -14.57 11.37 -8.75
CA ILE A 397 -14.94 9.99 -8.41
C ILE A 397 -14.97 9.12 -9.67
N ALA A 398 -15.59 9.60 -10.76
CA ALA A 398 -15.61 8.91 -12.05
C ALA A 398 -14.19 8.71 -12.60
N VAL A 399 -13.36 9.77 -12.66
CA VAL A 399 -11.97 9.68 -13.17
C VAL A 399 -11.12 8.68 -12.35
N VAL A 400 -11.24 8.70 -11.02
CA VAL A 400 -10.50 7.79 -10.13
C VAL A 400 -10.98 6.35 -10.31
N GLN A 401 -12.30 6.10 -10.32
CA GLN A 401 -12.86 4.76 -10.45
C GLN A 401 -12.62 4.16 -11.84
N GLU A 402 -12.82 4.91 -12.92
CA GLU A 402 -12.58 4.44 -14.29
C GLU A 402 -11.10 4.11 -14.51
N THR A 403 -10.19 4.94 -14.00
CA THR A 403 -8.74 4.68 -14.11
C THR A 403 -8.34 3.43 -13.31
N ALA A 404 -8.87 3.26 -12.10
CA ALA A 404 -8.61 2.09 -11.26
C ALA A 404 -9.15 0.78 -11.88
N ALA A 405 -10.37 0.81 -12.42
CA ALA A 405 -10.99 -0.31 -13.13
C ALA A 405 -10.21 -0.69 -14.40
N ARG A 406 -9.76 0.31 -15.17
CA ARG A 406 -8.95 0.16 -16.38
C ARG A 406 -7.58 -0.44 -16.08
N ASP A 407 -6.81 0.15 -15.17
CA ASP A 407 -5.43 -0.29 -14.93
C ASP A 407 -5.34 -1.48 -13.95
N ARG A 408 -6.48 -1.84 -13.33
CA ARG A 408 -6.67 -2.93 -12.36
C ARG A 408 -5.76 -2.80 -11.13
N ASN A 409 -5.72 -1.59 -10.62
CA ASN A 409 -4.92 -1.13 -9.49
C ASN A 409 -5.78 -0.25 -8.55
N VAL A 410 -5.15 0.30 -7.51
CA VAL A 410 -5.76 1.35 -6.69
C VAL A 410 -5.31 2.72 -7.20
N ILE A 411 -6.24 3.65 -7.37
CA ILE A 411 -5.95 5.05 -7.68
C ILE A 411 -6.35 5.90 -6.48
N LEU A 412 -5.45 6.81 -6.08
CA LEU A 412 -5.65 7.80 -5.02
C LEU A 412 -5.41 9.21 -5.59
N MET A 413 -6.47 10.00 -5.70
CA MET A 413 -6.41 11.43 -6.02
C MET A 413 -6.48 12.24 -4.72
N THR A 414 -5.43 12.98 -4.39
CA THR A 414 -5.32 13.72 -3.13
C THR A 414 -5.69 15.21 -3.27
N GLY A 415 -6.29 15.81 -2.23
CA GLY A 415 -6.76 17.19 -2.26
C GLY A 415 -7.19 17.74 -0.89
N SER A 416 -8.33 18.44 -0.84
CA SER A 416 -9.04 18.80 0.41
C SER A 416 -10.11 17.75 0.79
N THR A 417 -10.25 16.73 -0.04
CA THR A 417 -11.09 15.54 0.12
C THR A 417 -10.49 14.52 -0.81
N ASP A 418 -9.94 13.46 -0.25
CA ASP A 418 -9.09 12.50 -0.91
C ASP A 418 -9.96 11.35 -1.43
N ILE A 419 -9.75 10.97 -2.70
CA ILE A 419 -10.66 10.08 -3.42
C ILE A 419 -9.87 8.85 -3.82
N ILE A 420 -10.30 7.68 -3.34
CA ILE A 420 -9.57 6.42 -3.53
C ILE A 420 -10.49 5.31 -4.03
N SER A 421 -10.06 4.58 -5.07
CA SER A 421 -10.83 3.49 -5.67
C SER A 421 -9.95 2.32 -6.11
N ASP A 422 -10.52 1.11 -6.10
CA ASP A 422 -9.98 -0.10 -6.76
C ASP A 422 -10.76 -0.51 -8.02
N GLY A 423 -11.57 0.41 -8.55
CA GLY A 423 -12.45 0.25 -9.70
C GLY A 423 -13.86 -0.25 -9.36
N GLU A 424 -14.01 -0.97 -8.24
CA GLU A 424 -15.28 -1.57 -7.79
C GLU A 424 -15.75 -0.98 -6.46
N ARG A 425 -14.81 -0.66 -5.57
CA ARG A 425 -15.04 0.01 -4.28
C ARG A 425 -14.37 1.38 -4.31
N THR A 426 -15.08 2.43 -3.92
CA THR A 426 -14.60 3.82 -3.95
C THR A 426 -14.99 4.54 -2.64
N PHE A 427 -14.08 5.35 -2.10
CA PHE A 427 -14.25 6.10 -0.85
C PHE A 427 -13.81 7.56 -1.02
N THR A 428 -14.46 8.46 -0.28
CA THR A 428 -13.98 9.83 -0.04
C THR A 428 -13.52 9.94 1.41
N VAL A 429 -12.30 10.44 1.63
CA VAL A 429 -11.75 10.71 2.95
C VAL A 429 -11.61 12.23 3.10
N ALA A 430 -11.99 12.77 4.25
CA ALA A 430 -12.03 14.22 4.51
C ALA A 430 -11.26 14.57 5.79
N ASN A 431 -10.20 13.81 6.06
CA ASN A 431 -9.31 13.97 7.19
C ASN A 431 -8.06 14.78 6.79
N GLY A 432 -7.23 15.13 7.77
CA GLY A 432 -5.95 15.82 7.55
C GLY A 432 -5.98 17.30 7.90
N HIS A 433 -4.99 18.06 7.41
CA HIS A 433 -4.86 19.48 7.72
C HIS A 433 -4.19 20.27 6.60
N GLU A 434 -4.60 21.52 6.39
CA GLU A 434 -4.06 22.45 5.37
C GLU A 434 -2.53 22.63 5.44
N LEU A 435 -1.94 22.50 6.64
CA LEU A 435 -0.49 22.54 6.88
C LEU A 435 0.28 21.42 6.14
N LEU A 436 -0.38 20.38 5.63
CA LEU A 436 0.24 19.40 4.72
C LEU A 436 0.57 20.02 3.35
N GLY A 437 -0.20 21.01 2.88
CA GLY A 437 0.09 21.75 1.64
C GLY A 437 1.26 22.73 1.80
N GLU A 438 1.47 23.25 3.01
CA GLU A 438 2.51 24.22 3.34
C GLU A 438 3.88 23.60 3.67
N ILE A 439 4.06 22.29 3.48
CA ILE A 439 5.34 21.59 3.69
C ILE A 439 5.77 20.82 2.44
N THR A 440 7.06 20.87 2.11
CA THR A 440 7.59 20.16 0.95
C THR A 440 7.56 18.64 1.16
N GLY A 441 7.15 17.90 0.12
CA GLY A 441 7.22 16.45 0.09
C GLY A 441 6.11 15.68 0.80
N SER A 442 5.13 16.34 1.43
CA SER A 442 3.99 15.69 2.10
C SER A 442 3.27 14.66 1.22
N GLY A 443 2.94 15.05 -0.01
CA GLY A 443 2.31 14.17 -1.00
C GLY A 443 3.15 12.93 -1.32
N CYS A 444 4.48 13.05 -1.30
CA CYS A 444 5.42 11.97 -1.61
C CYS A 444 5.65 11.04 -0.40
N THR A 445 5.71 11.58 0.81
CA THR A 445 5.88 10.79 2.05
C THR A 445 4.61 10.03 2.46
N LEU A 446 3.44 10.48 2.03
CA LEU A 446 2.23 9.65 2.00
C LEU A 446 2.42 8.41 1.12
N GLY A 447 3.12 8.53 -0.02
CA GLY A 447 3.50 7.39 -0.86
C GLY A 447 4.39 6.37 -0.12
N THR A 448 5.40 6.84 0.61
CA THR A 448 6.22 6.00 1.51
C THR A 448 5.39 5.29 2.59
N THR A 449 4.36 5.98 3.10
CA THR A 449 3.46 5.44 4.13
C THR A 449 2.58 4.33 3.58
N ILE A 450 1.90 4.56 2.45
CA ILE A 450 1.06 3.57 1.77
C ILE A 450 1.87 2.35 1.32
N ALA A 451 3.04 2.54 0.72
CA ALA A 451 3.91 1.43 0.30
C ALA A 451 4.33 0.56 1.50
N SER A 452 4.70 1.19 2.62
CA SER A 452 5.04 0.46 3.85
C SER A 452 3.88 -0.38 4.38
N VAL A 453 2.63 0.10 4.26
CA VAL A 453 1.44 -0.67 4.64
C VAL A 453 1.18 -1.83 3.64
N LEU A 454 1.28 -1.57 2.33
CA LEU A 454 1.16 -2.61 1.29
C LEU A 454 2.16 -3.78 1.49
N ALA A 455 3.36 -3.51 2.02
CA ALA A 455 4.31 -4.57 2.30
C ALA A 455 3.80 -5.60 3.34
N VAL A 456 2.94 -5.18 4.28
CA VAL A 456 2.40 -6.04 5.34
C VAL A 456 0.97 -6.53 5.10
N GLU A 457 0.19 -5.79 4.31
CA GLU A 457 -1.16 -6.10 3.84
C GLU A 457 -1.19 -6.11 2.30
N ARG A 458 -1.10 -7.32 1.72
CA ARG A 458 -0.95 -7.54 0.27
C ARG A 458 -2.23 -8.05 -0.40
N GLU A 459 -3.22 -8.52 0.37
CA GLU A 459 -4.41 -9.18 -0.19
C GLU A 459 -5.46 -8.15 -0.61
N ASP A 460 -5.78 -7.21 0.31
CA ASP A 460 -6.63 -6.06 0.02
C ASP A 460 -5.80 -4.76 -0.07
N LYS A 461 -5.35 -4.48 -1.30
CA LYS A 461 -4.55 -3.30 -1.64
C LYS A 461 -5.28 -1.97 -1.38
N LEU A 462 -6.62 -1.97 -1.43
CA LEU A 462 -7.41 -0.76 -1.16
C LEU A 462 -7.45 -0.47 0.34
N LEU A 463 -7.71 -1.49 1.16
CA LEU A 463 -7.68 -1.36 2.62
C LEU A 463 -6.28 -1.01 3.13
N ALA A 464 -5.23 -1.55 2.50
CA ALA A 464 -3.85 -1.16 2.77
C ALA A 464 -3.59 0.33 2.47
N ALA A 465 -4.05 0.83 1.32
CA ALA A 465 -3.89 2.22 0.93
C ALA A 465 -4.74 3.19 1.78
N LEU A 466 -6.01 2.84 2.08
CA LEU A 466 -6.86 3.54 3.04
C LEU A 466 -6.22 3.62 4.42
N THR A 467 -5.63 2.52 4.92
CA THR A 467 -4.94 2.53 6.20
C THR A 467 -3.71 3.43 6.16
N GLY A 468 -2.91 3.40 5.08
CA GLY A 468 -1.78 4.30 4.88
C GLY A 468 -2.18 5.78 4.85
N LEU A 469 -3.34 6.09 4.25
CA LEU A 469 -3.93 7.42 4.21
C LEU A 469 -4.38 7.89 5.60
N LEU A 470 -5.16 7.07 6.32
CA LEU A 470 -5.69 7.39 7.64
C LEU A 470 -4.60 7.57 8.71
N ILE A 471 -3.53 6.77 8.69
CA ILE A 471 -2.35 6.99 9.56
C ILE A 471 -1.79 8.40 9.36
N TYR A 472 -1.71 8.82 8.09
CA TYR A 472 -1.06 10.06 7.67
C TYR A 472 -1.92 11.28 7.97
N GLU A 473 -3.22 11.22 7.68
CA GLU A 473 -4.15 12.34 7.86
C GLU A 473 -4.50 12.56 9.34
N VAL A 474 -4.78 11.50 10.11
CA VAL A 474 -5.04 11.63 11.56
C VAL A 474 -3.79 12.13 12.31
N ALA A 475 -2.58 11.77 11.86
CA ALA A 475 -1.36 12.36 12.41
C ALA A 475 -1.25 13.87 12.12
N ALA A 476 -1.71 14.33 10.95
CA ALA A 476 -1.70 15.74 10.59
C ALA A 476 -2.71 16.57 11.40
N GLU A 477 -3.94 16.06 11.60
CA GLU A 477 -4.94 16.68 12.48
C GLU A 477 -4.41 16.83 13.91
N ARG A 478 -3.97 15.71 14.51
CA ARG A 478 -3.44 15.70 15.88
C ARG A 478 -2.25 16.63 16.03
N ALA A 479 -1.35 16.67 15.05
CA ALA A 479 -0.16 17.53 15.07
C ALA A 479 -0.53 19.02 14.99
N ALA A 480 -1.46 19.39 14.10
CA ALA A 480 -1.95 20.76 13.99
C ALA A 480 -2.66 21.24 15.26
N GLY A 481 -3.39 20.34 15.95
CA GLY A 481 -4.03 20.62 17.23
C GLY A 481 -3.09 20.75 18.44
N ARG A 482 -1.77 20.52 18.30
CA ARG A 482 -0.82 20.66 19.41
C ARG A 482 -0.47 22.11 19.70
N GLU A 483 -0.51 22.51 20.97
CA GLU A 483 -0.23 23.89 21.42
C GLU A 483 1.11 24.46 20.95
N GLN A 484 2.15 23.65 20.74
CA GLN A 484 3.45 24.14 20.26
C GLN A 484 3.51 24.42 18.76
N VAL A 485 2.51 24.02 17.96
CA VAL A 485 2.48 24.31 16.53
C VAL A 485 2.01 25.76 16.30
N ARG A 486 2.82 26.48 15.54
CA ARG A 486 2.67 27.90 15.17
C ARG A 486 2.80 28.13 13.66
N GLY A 487 2.80 27.05 12.87
CA GLY A 487 3.01 27.05 11.43
C GLY A 487 3.91 25.92 10.92
N PRO A 488 4.22 25.89 9.61
CA PRO A 488 4.80 24.74 8.92
C PRO A 488 6.11 24.21 9.53
N GLY A 489 7.05 25.09 9.90
CA GLY A 489 8.34 24.69 10.49
C GLY A 489 8.22 24.00 11.85
N SER A 490 7.20 24.34 12.64
CA SER A 490 6.87 23.65 13.90
C SER A 490 5.97 22.43 13.72
N PHE A 491 5.27 22.35 12.59
CA PHE A 491 4.35 21.25 12.25
C PHE A 491 5.10 19.97 11.86
N VAL A 492 6.16 20.04 11.04
CA VAL A 492 6.88 18.83 10.58
C VAL A 492 7.40 17.95 11.75
N PRO A 493 8.02 18.47 12.82
CA PRO A 493 8.41 17.64 13.96
C PRO A 493 7.21 17.05 14.71
N ALA A 494 6.18 17.87 14.97
CA ALA A 494 4.95 17.42 15.63
C ALA A 494 4.20 16.33 14.84
N PHE A 495 4.25 16.41 13.51
CA PHE A 495 3.68 15.44 12.59
C PHE A 495 4.42 14.09 12.65
N ILE A 496 5.75 14.11 12.63
CA ILE A 496 6.57 12.90 12.78
C ILE A 496 6.36 12.25 14.16
N ASP A 497 6.21 13.05 15.23
CA ASP A 497 5.83 12.53 16.55
C ASP A 497 4.45 11.84 16.53
N GLU A 498 3.42 12.43 15.91
CA GLU A 498 2.08 11.82 15.88
C GLU A 498 2.03 10.53 15.06
N LEU A 499 2.75 10.45 13.93
CA LEU A 499 2.95 9.19 13.20
C LEU A 499 3.55 8.09 14.10
N TYR A 500 4.48 8.48 14.98
CA TYR A 500 5.06 7.56 15.97
C TYR A 500 4.09 7.23 17.12
N LEU A 501 3.28 8.19 17.60
CA LEU A 501 2.31 7.95 18.68
C LEU A 501 1.15 7.06 18.24
N ILE A 502 0.56 7.30 17.06
CA ILE A 502 -0.48 6.42 16.47
C ILE A 502 0.03 4.98 16.37
N ARG A 503 1.29 4.78 15.97
CA ARG A 503 1.93 3.47 15.99
C ARG A 503 2.02 2.88 17.40
N GLN A 504 2.45 3.64 18.42
CA GLN A 504 2.55 3.12 19.79
C GLN A 504 1.18 2.73 20.36
N GLU A 505 0.16 3.57 20.15
CA GLU A 505 -1.22 3.31 20.60
C GLU A 505 -1.73 1.96 20.07
N ASN A 506 -1.58 1.72 18.76
CA ASN A 506 -2.04 0.49 18.12
C ASN A 506 -1.21 -0.75 18.51
N VAL A 507 0.08 -0.60 18.84
CA VAL A 507 0.88 -1.69 19.41
C VAL A 507 0.39 -2.07 20.80
N VAL A 508 0.09 -1.09 21.67
CA VAL A 508 -0.44 -1.33 23.02
C VAL A 508 -1.80 -2.04 22.94
N MET A 509 -2.72 -1.54 22.12
CA MET A 509 -4.04 -2.17 21.92
C MET A 509 -3.93 -3.63 21.46
N ALA A 510 -3.00 -3.93 20.55
CA ALA A 510 -2.77 -5.30 20.10
C ALA A 510 -2.21 -6.22 21.20
N THR A 511 -1.34 -5.71 22.08
CA THR A 511 -0.86 -6.47 23.25
C THR A 511 -1.94 -6.67 24.31
N GLU A 512 -2.72 -5.64 24.64
CA GLU A 512 -3.81 -5.75 25.62
C GLU A 512 -4.93 -6.70 25.15
N ALA A 513 -5.25 -6.70 23.85
CA ALA A 513 -6.19 -7.65 23.26
C ALA A 513 -5.69 -9.11 23.37
N ALA A 514 -4.38 -9.34 23.28
CA ALA A 514 -3.77 -10.66 23.42
C ALA A 514 -3.62 -11.14 24.87
N GLU A 515 -3.55 -10.23 25.85
CA GLU A 515 -3.44 -10.58 27.28
C GLU A 515 -4.77 -10.73 28.02
N ARG A 516 -5.91 -10.41 27.40
CA ARG A 516 -7.25 -10.60 27.99
C ARG A 516 -7.53 -12.10 28.24
N PRO A 517 -7.80 -12.54 29.49
CA PRO A 517 -8.20 -13.91 29.76
C PRO A 517 -9.61 -14.21 29.19
N PRO A 518 -9.90 -15.46 28.78
CA PRO A 518 -11.19 -15.82 28.20
C PRO A 518 -12.35 -15.63 29.20
N SER A 519 -13.46 -15.09 28.71
CA SER A 519 -14.66 -14.80 29.52
C SER A 519 -15.24 -16.07 30.18
N PRO A 520 -15.69 -16.02 31.45
CA PRO A 520 -16.21 -17.18 32.18
C PRO A 520 -17.40 -17.91 31.54
N ASN A 521 -18.17 -17.23 30.68
CA ASN A 521 -19.42 -17.75 30.09
C ASN A 521 -19.25 -18.34 28.68
N GLY A 522 -18.05 -18.77 28.30
CA GLY A 522 -17.82 -19.58 27.09
C GLY A 522 -18.37 -21.01 27.23
N LEU A 523 -19.30 -21.42 26.38
CA LEU A 523 -19.85 -22.79 26.34
C LEU A 523 -18.74 -23.84 26.17
N LYS A 524 -18.70 -24.82 27.07
CA LYS A 524 -17.67 -25.89 27.12
C LYS A 524 -17.68 -26.79 25.89
N ARG A 525 -16.95 -26.44 24.83
CA ARG A 525 -16.42 -27.41 23.87
C ARG A 525 -15.18 -28.07 24.48
N ARG A 526 -15.22 -29.40 24.65
CA ARG A 526 -14.08 -30.21 25.11
C ARG A 526 -12.94 -30.15 24.08
N PRO A 527 -11.70 -29.78 24.47
CA PRO A 527 -10.51 -30.20 23.75
C PRO A 527 -10.29 -31.71 23.95
N SER A 528 -9.77 -32.40 22.95
CA SER A 528 -9.20 -33.74 23.09
C SER A 528 -7.78 -33.66 23.65
N GLU A 529 -7.38 -34.67 24.43
CA GLU A 529 -6.09 -34.73 25.12
C GLU A 529 -4.92 -34.90 24.13
N GLY A 530 -3.78 -34.25 24.38
CA GLY A 530 -2.63 -34.26 23.45
C GLY A 530 -1.39 -33.50 23.91
N SER A 531 -0.65 -34.08 24.87
CA SER A 531 0.72 -33.72 25.29
C SER A 531 1.02 -32.26 25.69
N GLU A 532 1.24 -32.04 26.99
CA GLU A 532 1.97 -30.88 27.52
C GLU A 532 3.50 -31.08 27.39
N GLN A 533 4.26 -30.00 27.20
CA GLN A 533 5.61 -29.87 27.74
C GLN A 533 5.83 -28.45 28.29
N GLU A 534 6.36 -28.35 29.51
CA GLU A 534 6.59 -27.08 30.18
C GLU A 534 7.66 -26.23 29.48
N ASN A 535 7.55 -24.90 29.57
CA ASN A 535 8.75 -24.07 29.71
C ASN A 535 8.52 -22.87 30.62
N LYS A 536 9.52 -22.51 31.42
CA LYS A 536 9.37 -21.68 32.62
C LYS A 536 9.84 -20.24 32.40
N ARG A 537 9.04 -19.26 32.86
CA ARG A 537 9.35 -17.82 32.76
C ARG A 537 10.66 -17.48 33.52
N PRO A 538 11.62 -16.73 32.93
CA PRO A 538 12.81 -16.26 33.64
C PRO A 538 12.50 -15.25 34.76
N ARG A 539 13.34 -15.22 35.79
CA ARG A 539 13.21 -14.32 36.95
C ARG A 539 14.38 -13.33 37.01
N VAL A 540 14.10 -12.05 36.74
CA VAL A 540 15.12 -10.99 36.71
C VAL A 540 15.71 -10.77 38.11
N SER A 541 17.04 -10.59 38.19
CA SER A 541 17.78 -10.29 39.42
C SER A 541 18.50 -8.93 39.30
N PRO A 542 18.47 -8.07 40.34
CA PRO A 542 18.97 -6.70 40.22
C PRO A 542 20.45 -6.51 40.61
N GLY A 543 21.18 -5.78 39.75
CA GLY A 543 22.18 -4.81 40.19
C GLY A 543 23.66 -5.25 40.28
N LYS A 544 24.49 -4.65 39.41
CA LYS A 544 25.86 -4.22 39.72
C LYS A 544 26.07 -2.80 39.15
N LYS A 545 26.99 -2.04 39.76
CA LYS A 545 27.35 -0.67 39.34
C LYS A 545 28.75 -0.63 38.69
N HIS A 546 28.95 0.36 37.83
CA HIS A 546 30.25 0.81 37.31
C HIS A 546 31.03 1.67 38.32
N PRO A 547 32.36 1.74 38.16
CA PRO A 547 33.10 2.95 37.73
C PRO A 547 33.35 2.95 36.19
N GLU A 548 33.53 4.05 35.44
CA GLU A 548 34.46 5.22 35.59
C GLU A 548 35.94 4.78 35.52
N ILE A 549 36.85 5.42 34.76
CA ILE A 549 36.84 6.72 34.04
C ILE A 549 37.90 6.72 32.88
N GLU A 550 37.79 7.64 31.89
CA GLU A 550 38.78 8.08 30.83
C GLU A 550 39.57 7.02 30.00
N GLN A 551 39.72 7.07 28.66
CA GLN A 551 40.14 8.09 27.65
C GLN A 551 41.66 8.13 27.34
N GLU A 552 41.97 8.53 26.09
CA GLU A 552 43.29 8.48 25.39
C GLU A 552 43.85 7.06 25.14
N GLY A 553 44.62 6.79 24.08
CA GLY A 553 44.96 7.59 22.90
C GLY A 553 45.90 6.82 21.95
N ASP A 554 45.79 7.07 20.63
CA ASP A 554 46.68 6.70 19.51
C ASP A 554 47.29 5.28 19.36
N GLY A 555 47.31 4.83 18.08
CA GLY A 555 48.63 4.82 17.44
C GLY A 555 49.25 3.50 16.93
N VAL A 556 48.64 2.91 15.89
CA VAL A 556 49.34 2.69 14.59
C VAL A 556 50.67 1.85 14.57
N VAL A 557 50.55 0.66 13.93
CA VAL A 557 51.48 0.06 12.93
C VAL A 557 52.46 -1.09 13.29
N ARG A 558 52.36 -2.16 12.47
CA ARG A 558 53.32 -3.22 12.08
C ARG A 558 53.71 -4.28 13.13
N GLU A 559 53.63 -5.58 12.81
CA GLU A 559 54.41 -6.38 11.82
C GLU A 559 55.91 -6.47 12.20
N SER A 560 56.56 -7.64 12.21
CA SER A 560 56.09 -9.02 12.00
C SER A 560 57.16 -10.06 12.43
N SER A 561 56.74 -11.32 12.58
CA SER A 561 57.61 -12.52 12.59
C SER A 561 58.59 -12.66 13.80
N ASN A 562 59.19 -13.82 14.10
CA ASN A 562 59.01 -15.18 13.56
C ASN A 562 59.33 -16.27 14.61
N ALA A 563 58.92 -17.50 14.31
CA ALA A 563 59.49 -18.80 14.67
C ALA A 563 60.24 -19.01 16.02
N GLY A 564 59.79 -20.03 16.77
CA GLY A 564 60.58 -21.27 16.85
C GLY A 564 61.05 -21.77 18.22
N SER A 565 61.00 -23.11 18.38
CA SER A 565 61.81 -23.98 19.27
C SER A 565 62.15 -23.48 20.70
N SER A 566 61.53 -23.95 21.79
CA SER A 566 61.49 -25.32 22.37
C SER A 566 62.65 -25.70 23.30
N ALA A 567 62.28 -26.18 24.50
CA ALA A 567 62.98 -27.17 25.33
C ALA A 567 64.38 -26.86 25.92
N ALA A 568 64.36 -26.31 27.15
CA ALA A 568 64.89 -26.92 28.39
C ALA A 568 66.41 -27.18 28.63
N SER A 569 66.76 -27.11 29.92
CA SER A 569 68.01 -27.56 30.58
C SER A 569 69.28 -26.74 30.30
N ASP A 570 70.29 -26.67 31.20
CA ASP A 570 70.42 -27.31 32.52
C ASP A 570 71.13 -26.45 33.59
N GLN A 571 71.32 -27.02 34.78
CA GLN A 571 71.74 -26.43 36.06
C GLN A 571 73.22 -26.03 36.18
N THR A 572 73.50 -25.07 37.07
CA THR A 572 74.42 -25.19 38.25
C THR A 572 74.27 -23.94 39.12
N GLY A 573 74.45 -23.94 40.45
CA GLY A 573 74.57 -25.06 41.38
C GLY A 573 75.15 -24.62 42.75
N SER A 574 74.37 -24.70 43.83
CA SER A 574 74.90 -24.67 45.22
C SER A 574 73.95 -25.37 46.22
N GLU A 575 74.53 -26.02 47.22
CA GLU A 575 73.92 -26.97 48.17
C GLU A 575 74.21 -26.56 49.64
N PRO A 576 73.72 -27.25 50.70
CA PRO A 576 72.60 -28.21 50.80
C PRO A 576 71.66 -28.04 52.03
N LYS A 577 70.47 -28.67 51.93
CA LYS A 577 69.75 -29.52 52.91
C LYS A 577 69.92 -29.30 54.44
N ASP A 578 68.80 -29.30 55.17
CA ASP A 578 68.37 -30.51 55.92
C ASP A 578 66.84 -30.56 56.13
N ALA A 579 66.29 -31.67 56.65
CA ALA A 579 64.86 -32.01 56.52
C ALA A 579 64.20 -32.75 57.72
N ARG A 580 62.85 -32.69 57.74
CA ARG A 580 61.92 -33.62 58.43
C ARG A 580 62.09 -33.85 59.95
N ARG A 581 61.15 -33.33 60.77
CA ARG A 581 60.13 -34.17 61.48
C ARG A 581 59.20 -33.43 62.46
N LYS A 582 58.05 -34.09 62.70
CA LYS A 582 57.21 -34.09 63.91
C LYS A 582 56.48 -32.81 64.35
N SER A 583 55.16 -32.89 64.19
CA SER A 583 54.17 -32.59 65.24
C SER A 583 54.70 -32.59 66.68
N ASN A 584 54.53 -31.46 67.40
CA ASN A 584 54.48 -31.42 68.88
C ASN A 584 53.95 -30.08 69.49
N VAL A 585 53.59 -29.08 68.67
CA VAL A 585 53.30 -27.70 69.11
C VAL A 585 51.98 -27.54 69.90
N ALA A 586 51.11 -28.57 69.92
CA ALA A 586 49.78 -28.48 70.54
C ALA A 586 49.80 -28.59 72.08
N ASP A 587 50.68 -29.40 72.67
CA ASP A 587 50.63 -29.70 74.11
C ASP A 587 51.56 -28.85 74.97
N GLU A 588 52.61 -28.26 74.39
CA GLU A 588 53.50 -27.32 75.08
C GLU A 588 52.76 -26.02 75.51
N LYS A 589 51.78 -25.59 74.70
CA LYS A 589 50.85 -24.50 75.04
C LYS A 589 49.85 -24.84 76.17
N LYS A 590 49.64 -26.13 76.50
CA LYS A 590 48.82 -26.55 77.66
C LYS A 590 49.62 -26.61 78.96
N ARG A 591 50.93 -26.94 78.88
CA ARG A 591 51.81 -27.00 80.06
C ARG A 591 52.15 -25.59 80.59
N SER A 592 52.53 -24.68 79.69
CA SER A 592 52.85 -23.28 80.01
C SER A 592 51.67 -22.52 80.66
N LYS A 593 50.44 -22.69 80.17
CA LYS A 593 49.24 -22.10 80.80
C LYS A 593 48.92 -22.60 82.21
N ARG A 594 49.40 -23.79 82.62
CA ARG A 594 49.20 -24.30 83.99
C ARG A 594 50.25 -23.82 85.00
N LEU A 595 51.39 -23.31 84.54
CA LEU A 595 52.41 -22.74 85.41
C LEU A 595 52.13 -21.27 85.77
N PHE A 596 51.68 -20.47 84.80
CA PHE A 596 51.36 -19.04 85.03
C PHE A 596 50.08 -18.82 85.85
N GLY A 597 49.09 -19.71 85.74
CA GLY A 597 47.83 -19.57 86.49
C GLY A 597 47.97 -19.77 88.01
N ALA A 598 49.02 -20.47 88.46
CA ALA A 598 49.21 -20.78 89.87
C ALA A 598 49.87 -19.65 90.68
N LEU A 599 50.51 -18.67 90.03
CA LEU A 599 51.27 -17.61 90.72
C LEU A 599 50.48 -16.31 90.96
N LEU A 600 49.33 -16.13 90.29
CA LEU A 600 48.50 -14.91 90.38
C LEU A 600 47.22 -15.08 91.22
N GLY A 601 46.96 -16.29 91.75
CA GLY A 601 45.72 -16.59 92.49
C GLY A 601 45.57 -15.94 93.86
N ASN A 602 46.64 -15.40 94.45
CA ASN A 602 46.67 -14.96 95.86
C ASN A 602 46.81 -13.44 96.07
N LEU A 603 46.76 -12.61 95.02
CA LEU A 603 47.04 -11.16 95.13
C LEU A 603 46.03 -10.23 94.42
N ASN A 604 44.73 -10.53 94.55
CA ASN A 604 43.71 -9.49 94.80
C ASN A 604 42.33 -10.10 95.07
N GLN A 605 41.82 -9.98 96.29
CA GLN A 605 40.39 -10.01 96.56
C GLN A 605 39.92 -8.55 96.68
N PRO A 606 39.22 -7.98 95.68
CA PRO A 606 38.68 -6.63 95.78
C PRO A 606 37.60 -6.58 96.87
N SER A 607 37.51 -5.44 97.56
CA SER A 607 36.54 -5.30 98.65
C SER A 607 35.09 -5.30 98.13
N ASP A 608 34.15 -5.74 98.96
CA ASP A 608 32.72 -5.84 98.60
C ASP A 608 32.13 -4.49 98.13
N ARG A 609 32.68 -3.39 98.67
CA ARG A 609 32.39 -2.00 98.25
C ARG A 609 32.78 -1.71 96.80
N GLU A 610 33.90 -2.24 96.32
CA GLU A 610 34.39 -2.03 94.95
C GLU A 610 33.63 -2.91 93.94
N ALA A 611 33.30 -4.15 94.32
CA ALA A 611 32.43 -5.01 93.52
C ALA A 611 31.04 -4.37 93.30
N LYS A 612 30.43 -3.83 94.37
CA LYS A 612 29.16 -3.10 94.28
C LYS A 612 29.27 -1.83 93.41
N ARG A 613 30.32 -1.02 93.60
CA ARG A 613 30.52 0.23 92.84
C ARG A 613 30.79 -0.02 91.35
N ARG A 614 31.39 -1.16 90.98
CA ARG A 614 31.52 -1.58 89.57
C ARG A 614 30.16 -1.94 88.96
N ARG A 615 29.33 -2.72 89.66
CA ARG A 615 27.97 -3.04 89.19
C ARG A 615 27.12 -1.78 88.97
N GLU A 616 27.12 -0.83 89.89
CA GLU A 616 26.42 0.46 89.72
C GLU A 616 26.87 1.26 88.48
N ILE A 617 28.14 1.13 88.07
CA ILE A 617 28.69 1.75 86.85
C ILE A 617 28.31 0.97 85.59
N GLU A 618 28.33 -0.37 85.64
CA GLU A 618 27.90 -1.25 84.54
C GLU A 618 26.39 -1.12 84.29
N ASP A 619 25.56 -1.11 85.34
CA ASP A 619 24.12 -0.93 85.24
C ASP A 619 23.74 0.46 84.71
N ARG A 620 24.45 1.53 85.12
CA ARG A 620 24.29 2.87 84.51
C ARG A 620 24.64 2.87 83.03
N ARG A 621 25.79 2.31 82.64
CA ARG A 621 26.18 2.19 81.22
C ARG A 621 25.19 1.36 80.41
N LYS A 622 24.63 0.29 80.99
CA LYS A 622 23.64 -0.58 80.36
C LYS A 622 22.30 0.13 80.16
N ALA A 623 21.84 0.90 81.15
CA ALA A 623 20.64 1.73 81.03
C ALA A 623 20.83 2.87 80.00
N GLU A 624 22.01 3.49 79.96
CA GLU A 624 22.37 4.51 78.96
C GLU A 624 22.40 3.92 77.54
N LEU A 625 23.00 2.72 77.36
CA LEU A 625 23.00 2.01 76.08
C LEU A 625 21.59 1.64 75.63
N GLN A 626 20.76 1.09 76.53
CA GLN A 626 19.34 0.80 76.24
C GLN A 626 18.56 2.06 75.83
N ARG A 627 18.85 3.22 76.42
CA ARG A 627 18.22 4.49 76.04
C ARG A 627 18.63 4.93 74.64
N GLN A 628 19.92 4.77 74.29
CA GLN A 628 20.42 5.06 72.94
C GLN A 628 19.85 4.10 71.88
N ASP A 629 19.74 2.80 72.18
CA ASP A 629 19.12 1.82 71.28
C ASP A 629 17.61 2.04 71.10
N ASN A 630 16.89 2.44 72.16
CA ASN A 630 15.48 2.84 72.05
C ASN A 630 15.31 4.09 71.17
N GLU A 631 16.11 5.13 71.36
CA GLU A 631 16.12 6.29 70.46
C GLU A 631 16.44 5.91 69.01
N ARG A 632 17.35 4.95 68.81
CA ARG A 632 17.72 4.45 67.49
C ARG A 632 16.59 3.64 66.84
N LEU A 633 15.85 2.86 67.62
CA LEU A 633 14.63 2.17 67.19
C LEU A 633 13.52 3.16 66.81
N GLU A 634 13.26 4.18 67.63
CA GLU A 634 12.30 5.24 67.29
C GLU A 634 12.70 5.98 66.00
N LYS A 635 13.95 6.41 65.88
CA LYS A 635 14.46 7.10 64.68
C LYS A 635 14.39 6.20 63.44
N LYS A 636 14.56 4.88 63.59
CA LYS A 636 14.37 3.88 62.53
C LYS A 636 12.88 3.75 62.15
N GLN A 637 11.98 3.67 63.13
CA GLN A 637 10.55 3.52 62.91
C GLN A 637 9.99 4.75 62.19
N ARG A 638 10.23 5.96 62.72
CA ARG A 638 9.82 7.24 62.08
C ARG A 638 10.34 7.39 60.65
N ARG A 639 11.47 6.75 60.29
CA ARG A 639 11.98 6.71 58.91
C ARG A 639 11.26 5.68 58.03
N LEU A 640 10.88 4.53 58.58
CA LEU A 640 10.04 3.53 57.88
C LEU A 640 8.64 4.10 57.61
N ASP A 641 8.03 4.75 58.60
CA ASP A 641 6.71 5.37 58.49
C ASP A 641 6.70 6.43 57.39
N ARG A 642 7.68 7.35 57.38
CA ARG A 642 7.84 8.37 56.33
C ARG A 642 8.07 7.77 54.93
N MET A 643 8.80 6.64 54.83
CA MET A 643 8.97 5.95 53.54
C MET A 643 7.69 5.20 53.11
N ALA A 644 6.83 4.78 54.03
CA ALA A 644 5.53 4.19 53.72
C ALA A 644 4.52 5.26 53.27
N GLU A 645 4.55 6.44 53.91
CA GLU A 645 3.81 7.64 53.53
C GLU A 645 4.19 8.11 52.11
N GLN A 646 5.48 8.34 51.85
CA GLN A 646 5.99 8.68 50.50
C GLN A 646 5.61 7.64 49.42
N ARG A 647 5.53 6.35 49.78
CA ARG A 647 5.07 5.29 48.86
C ARG A 647 3.57 5.34 48.60
N ARG A 648 2.75 5.73 49.58
CA ARG A 648 1.30 5.94 49.39
C ARG A 648 1.05 7.15 48.49
N ASP A 649 1.78 8.24 48.68
CA ASP A 649 1.66 9.43 47.84
C ASP A 649 2.12 9.16 46.39
N ALA A 650 3.21 8.41 46.22
CA ALA A 650 3.67 7.98 44.91
C ALA A 650 2.67 7.02 44.23
N GLN A 651 2.13 6.05 44.97
CA GLN A 651 1.11 5.13 44.46
C GLN A 651 -0.16 5.88 44.08
N ARG A 652 -0.66 6.80 44.91
CA ARG A 652 -1.85 7.60 44.61
C ARG A 652 -1.70 8.41 43.32
N LYS A 653 -0.51 8.96 43.06
CA LYS A 653 -0.21 9.66 41.79
C LYS A 653 -0.16 8.73 40.57
N VAL A 654 0.35 7.51 40.73
CA VAL A 654 0.32 6.49 39.67
C VAL A 654 -1.11 6.02 39.42
N ASP A 655 -1.90 5.79 40.46
CA ASP A 655 -3.31 5.39 40.37
C ASP A 655 -4.15 6.51 39.73
N GLU A 656 -3.89 7.78 40.08
CA GLU A 656 -4.48 8.97 39.45
C GLU A 656 -4.12 9.09 37.97
N GLN A 657 -2.84 8.89 37.61
CA GLN A 657 -2.40 8.89 36.20
C GLN A 657 -3.05 7.74 35.40
N ASN A 658 -3.14 6.54 35.99
CA ASN A 658 -3.81 5.39 35.38
C ASN A 658 -5.32 5.62 35.25
N MET A 659 -5.96 6.28 36.21
CA MET A 659 -7.37 6.68 36.15
C MET A 659 -7.61 7.70 35.03
N ARG A 660 -6.82 8.79 35.00
CA ARG A 660 -6.86 9.79 33.92
C ARG A 660 -6.61 9.17 32.54
N MET A 661 -5.73 8.17 32.43
CA MET A 661 -5.50 7.43 31.17
C MET A 661 -6.70 6.59 30.77
N ARG A 662 -7.32 5.83 31.69
CA ARG A 662 -8.56 5.09 31.41
C ARG A 662 -9.71 6.02 31.02
N HIS A 663 -9.89 7.14 31.73
CA HIS A 663 -10.92 8.13 31.41
C HIS A 663 -10.66 8.77 30.04
N LYS A 664 -9.41 9.08 29.69
CA LYS A 664 -9.04 9.54 28.35
C LYS A 664 -9.27 8.47 27.27
N GLN A 665 -9.04 7.19 27.56
CA GLN A 665 -9.34 6.09 26.63
C GLN A 665 -10.86 5.85 26.48
N MET A 666 -11.64 6.00 27.55
CA MET A 666 -13.09 5.80 27.52
C MET A 666 -13.80 6.97 26.82
N LEU A 667 -13.40 8.22 27.11
CA LEU A 667 -13.79 9.38 26.32
C LEU A 667 -13.28 9.27 24.88
N GLY A 668 -12.06 8.79 24.65
CA GLY A 668 -11.53 8.58 23.30
C GLY A 668 -12.25 7.49 22.49
N ALA A 669 -12.95 6.57 23.16
CA ALA A 669 -13.78 5.54 22.54
C ALA A 669 -15.23 6.03 22.29
N ALA A 670 -15.82 6.77 23.24
CA ALA A 670 -17.14 7.40 23.05
C ALA A 670 -17.08 8.53 22.01
N ASN A 671 -16.10 9.42 22.15
CA ASN A 671 -15.83 10.53 21.24
C ASN A 671 -15.04 10.10 20.00
N PHE A 672 -14.94 8.79 19.70
CA PHE A 672 -14.32 8.30 18.46
C PHE A 672 -15.01 8.84 17.19
N LEU A 673 -16.27 9.26 17.32
CA LEU A 673 -17.04 9.92 16.26
C LEU A 673 -17.00 11.46 16.33
N GLN A 674 -16.46 12.07 17.40
CA GLN A 674 -16.30 13.53 17.53
C GLN A 674 -14.89 13.99 17.14
N THR A 675 -14.73 14.33 15.87
CA THR A 675 -13.72 15.28 15.40
C THR A 675 -14.27 16.72 15.49
N THR A 676 -13.40 17.73 15.46
CA THR A 676 -13.83 19.15 15.36
C THR A 676 -14.37 19.54 13.97
N THR A 677 -14.38 18.60 13.03
CA THR A 677 -14.90 18.72 11.66
C THR A 677 -15.45 17.37 11.26
N GLU A 678 -16.77 17.26 11.00
CA GLU A 678 -17.46 15.99 10.66
C GLU A 678 -16.67 15.14 9.64
N PRO A 679 -16.38 13.85 9.89
CA PRO A 679 -15.70 13.00 8.91
C PRO A 679 -16.68 12.66 7.77
N LYS A 680 -16.71 13.50 6.73
CA LYS A 680 -17.62 13.40 5.58
C LYS A 680 -17.22 12.29 4.58
N LEU A 681 -17.25 11.06 5.10
CA LEU A 681 -17.33 9.82 4.34
C LEU A 681 -18.68 9.78 3.61
N PHE A 682 -18.72 10.28 2.38
CA PHE A 682 -19.94 10.32 1.55
C PHE A 682 -20.28 8.95 0.96
N TYR A 683 -20.65 8.00 1.82
CA TYR A 683 -21.39 6.82 1.40
C TYR A 683 -22.89 7.15 1.40
N ARG A 684 -23.44 7.48 0.23
CA ARG A 684 -24.89 7.44 0.00
C ARG A 684 -25.26 6.01 -0.42
N PRO A 685 -26.35 5.42 0.11
CA PRO A 685 -27.62 6.12 0.33
C PRO A 685 -28.19 6.08 1.77
N TRP A 686 -29.13 7.02 1.98
CA TRP A 686 -29.95 7.26 3.18
C TRP A 686 -29.20 7.92 4.35
N ASP A 687 -29.88 8.89 4.98
CA ASP A 687 -29.32 9.77 6.02
C ASP A 687 -29.21 9.06 7.38
N LEU A 688 -28.41 9.63 8.30
CA LEU A 688 -28.49 9.26 9.72
C LEU A 688 -29.93 9.43 10.20
N ARG A 689 -30.40 8.46 10.98
CA ARG A 689 -31.72 8.53 11.61
C ARG A 689 -31.58 9.17 12.99
N ALA A 690 -32.65 9.81 13.47
CA ALA A 690 -32.68 10.36 14.82
C ALA A 690 -32.37 9.30 15.89
N ASP A 691 -32.79 8.03 15.69
CA ASP A 691 -32.46 6.92 16.60
C ASP A 691 -30.99 6.50 16.60
N GLU A 692 -30.16 7.04 15.70
CA GLU A 692 -28.70 6.85 15.68
C GLU A 692 -27.97 8.01 16.38
N GLU A 693 -28.48 9.24 16.26
CA GLU A 693 -28.01 10.40 17.04
C GLU A 693 -28.32 10.23 18.53
N ASP A 694 -29.58 9.90 18.89
CA ASP A 694 -30.02 9.60 20.27
C ASP A 694 -29.12 8.54 20.95
N ARG A 695 -28.62 7.57 20.18
CA ARG A 695 -27.75 6.49 20.67
C ARG A 695 -26.29 6.90 20.89
N ILE A 696 -25.81 7.92 20.19
CA ILE A 696 -24.47 8.48 20.41
C ILE A 696 -24.48 9.35 21.67
N ASP A 697 -25.50 10.21 21.81
CA ASP A 697 -25.65 11.07 22.99
C ASP A 697 -25.86 10.26 24.29
N GLU A 698 -26.63 9.17 24.25
CA GLU A 698 -26.76 8.26 25.39
C GLU A 698 -25.44 7.57 25.74
N GLN A 699 -24.65 7.13 24.75
CA GLN A 699 -23.33 6.51 25.00
C GLN A 699 -22.31 7.50 25.59
N ILE A 700 -22.33 8.77 25.16
CA ILE A 700 -21.52 9.83 25.75
C ILE A 700 -21.97 10.05 27.20
N ARG A 701 -23.27 10.16 27.46
CA ARG A 701 -23.81 10.34 28.81
C ARG A 701 -23.48 9.18 29.76
N GLU A 702 -23.64 7.92 29.32
CA GLU A 702 -23.26 6.75 30.13
C GLU A 702 -21.78 6.76 30.50
N ALA A 703 -20.90 7.19 29.58
CA ALA A 703 -19.47 7.31 29.80
C ALA A 703 -19.13 8.48 30.76
N GLU A 704 -19.75 9.64 30.60
CA GLU A 704 -19.60 10.78 31.52
C GLU A 704 -20.08 10.45 32.94
N ASP A 705 -21.25 9.82 33.07
CA ASP A 705 -21.76 9.33 34.36
C ASP A 705 -20.84 8.28 34.98
N GLN A 706 -20.21 7.41 34.19
CA GLN A 706 -19.23 6.45 34.71
C GLN A 706 -17.94 7.14 35.18
N ILE A 707 -17.47 8.18 34.47
CA ILE A 707 -16.33 9.00 34.90
C ILE A 707 -16.66 9.75 36.20
N ALA A 708 -17.84 10.38 36.28
CA ALA A 708 -18.30 11.06 37.49
C ALA A 708 -18.37 10.11 38.70
N ARG A 709 -18.81 8.85 38.48
CA ARG A 709 -18.80 7.79 39.50
C ARG A 709 -17.38 7.37 39.90
N GLU A 710 -16.49 7.07 38.95
CA GLU A 710 -15.10 6.69 39.26
C GLU A 710 -14.32 7.82 39.96
N VAL A 711 -14.51 9.09 39.56
CA VAL A 711 -13.94 10.25 40.24
C VAL A 711 -14.51 10.39 41.65
N GLY A 712 -15.84 10.28 41.81
CA GLY A 712 -16.50 10.31 43.11
C GLY A 712 -16.03 9.20 44.07
N GLU A 713 -15.76 8.00 43.58
CA GLU A 713 -15.17 6.91 44.36
C GLU A 713 -13.69 7.14 44.69
N PHE A 714 -12.91 7.75 43.79
CA PHE A 714 -11.50 8.09 44.01
C PHE A 714 -11.29 9.25 44.99
N GLU A 715 -12.22 10.20 45.03
CA GLU A 715 -12.21 11.35 45.94
C GLU A 715 -12.89 11.05 47.29
N GLY A 716 -14.00 10.30 47.27
CA GLY A 716 -14.78 9.93 48.47
C GLY A 716 -14.33 8.64 49.17
N GLY A 717 -13.47 7.83 48.55
CA GLY A 717 -13.03 6.54 49.07
C GLY A 717 -12.28 6.65 50.41
N PRO A 718 -12.73 5.97 51.48
CA PRO A 718 -12.08 6.07 52.79
C PRO A 718 -10.68 5.45 52.77
N ILE A 719 -9.73 6.14 53.41
CA ILE A 719 -8.32 5.71 53.52
C ILE A 719 -8.27 4.27 54.07
N ARG A 720 -7.82 3.30 53.26
CA ARG A 720 -7.57 1.90 53.69
C ARG A 720 -6.48 1.85 54.75
N GLY A 721 -6.89 2.02 56.01
CA GLY A 721 -5.98 2.48 57.07
C GLY A 721 -6.27 1.98 58.50
N LYS A 722 -7.21 1.04 58.70
CA LYS A 722 -7.32 0.22 59.93
C LYS A 722 -8.28 -0.95 59.76
N ALA A 723 -7.76 -2.11 59.39
CA ALA A 723 -8.36 -3.36 59.85
C ALA A 723 -7.84 -3.60 61.28
N VAL A 724 -8.71 -3.50 62.27
CA VAL A 724 -8.42 -3.98 63.63
C VAL A 724 -9.15 -5.30 63.76
N GLU A 725 -8.40 -6.40 63.74
CA GLU A 725 -8.95 -7.71 64.11
C GLU A 725 -9.40 -7.63 65.57
N GLN A 726 -10.70 -7.76 65.80
CA GLN A 726 -11.23 -8.05 67.14
C GLN A 726 -11.20 -9.58 67.32
N PRO A 727 -10.74 -10.08 68.49
CA PRO A 727 -10.81 -11.52 68.77
C PRO A 727 -12.27 -11.96 68.90
N PRO A 728 -12.60 -13.21 68.56
CA PRO A 728 -13.98 -13.69 68.55
C PRO A 728 -14.58 -13.65 69.96
N GLN A 729 -15.75 -13.04 70.10
CA GLN A 729 -16.59 -13.15 71.29
C GLN A 729 -17.68 -14.19 71.06
N HIS A 730 -18.03 -14.91 72.12
CA HIS A 730 -19.03 -15.98 72.09
C HIS A 730 -20.45 -15.41 71.96
N ASP A 731 -21.22 -16.00 71.06
CA ASP A 731 -22.67 -15.84 70.97
C ASP A 731 -23.38 -16.86 71.91
N PRO A 732 -24.39 -16.42 72.67
CA PRO A 732 -25.57 -17.26 72.88
C PRO A 732 -26.91 -16.49 72.95
N GLY A 733 -27.88 -16.89 72.11
CA GLY A 733 -29.29 -16.46 72.15
C GLY A 733 -29.85 -16.28 70.74
N GLU A 734 -30.48 -17.31 70.15
CA GLU A 734 -31.94 -17.54 70.20
C GLU A 734 -32.79 -16.49 69.45
N ASP A 735 -33.84 -16.81 68.68
CA ASP A 735 -34.14 -17.97 67.82
C ASP A 735 -35.33 -17.61 66.90
N VAL A 736 -35.66 -18.48 65.93
CA VAL A 736 -36.98 -18.63 65.26
C VAL A 736 -37.46 -17.55 64.24
N LYS A 737 -37.77 -18.09 63.06
CA LYS A 737 -38.45 -17.60 61.83
C LYS A 737 -39.96 -17.27 62.03
N PRO A 738 -40.81 -16.87 61.03
CA PRO A 738 -40.68 -16.92 59.55
C PRO A 738 -41.01 -15.58 58.84
N VAL A 739 -40.94 -15.34 57.51
CA VAL A 739 -41.06 -16.11 56.23
C VAL A 739 -42.51 -16.46 55.81
N GLU A 740 -43.03 -15.76 54.79
CA GLU A 740 -43.93 -16.19 53.67
C GLU A 740 -44.45 -14.93 52.93
N GLU A 741 -44.31 -14.84 51.60
CA GLU A 741 -45.38 -14.92 50.54
C GLU A 741 -46.30 -13.69 50.42
N ASP A 742 -46.90 -13.33 49.27
CA ASP A 742 -46.58 -13.49 47.83
C ASP A 742 -47.47 -12.49 47.03
N SER A 743 -47.22 -12.33 45.72
CA SER A 743 -48.20 -12.03 44.67
C SER A 743 -48.65 -10.56 44.39
N LYS A 744 -48.27 -10.12 43.17
CA LYS A 744 -49.12 -9.66 42.04
C LYS A 744 -50.14 -8.49 42.14
N GLN A 745 -50.10 -7.72 41.04
CA GLN A 745 -51.20 -7.10 40.26
C GLN A 745 -51.69 -5.65 40.54
N THR A 746 -51.50 -4.84 39.50
CA THR A 746 -52.33 -3.73 38.94
C THR A 746 -53.66 -3.35 39.57
N PRO A 747 -53.98 -2.04 39.52
CA PRO A 747 -55.31 -1.64 39.03
C PRO A 747 -55.39 -0.41 38.09
N THR A 748 -56.42 -0.45 37.25
CA THR A 748 -57.19 0.62 36.56
C THR A 748 -58.64 0.10 36.46
N PRO A 749 -59.70 0.84 36.03
CA PRO A 749 -59.79 2.21 35.46
C PRO A 749 -60.93 3.08 36.09
N SER A 750 -61.43 4.09 35.35
CA SER A 750 -62.73 4.84 35.48
C SER A 750 -62.90 5.78 36.70
N GLU A 751 -63.58 6.95 36.66
CA GLU A 751 -64.39 7.73 35.67
C GLU A 751 -64.52 9.23 36.17
N LYS A 752 -65.27 10.25 35.70
CA LYS A 752 -66.37 10.50 34.72
C LYS A 752 -66.57 12.04 34.48
N GLN A 753 -67.13 12.46 33.31
CA GLN A 753 -68.05 13.64 33.04
C GLN A 753 -67.67 15.10 33.49
N GLU A 754 -68.11 16.25 32.90
CA GLU A 754 -69.01 16.58 31.75
C GLU A 754 -68.73 17.99 31.09
N GLN A 755 -69.63 18.50 30.21
CA GLN A 755 -69.47 19.67 29.29
C GLN A 755 -70.16 20.99 29.73
N PRO A 756 -70.07 22.10 28.94
CA PRO A 756 -71.08 22.47 27.88
C PRO A 756 -70.44 22.79 26.49
N ILE A 757 -71.04 22.68 25.28
CA ILE A 757 -72.35 23.13 24.68
C ILE A 757 -72.38 24.66 24.40
N ALA A 758 -72.75 25.25 23.24
CA ALA A 758 -72.88 24.90 21.80
C ALA A 758 -72.95 26.26 21.00
N ASP A 759 -73.11 26.45 19.66
CA ASP A 759 -74.07 25.93 18.65
C ASP A 759 -73.75 26.44 17.20
N VAL A 760 -74.12 25.66 16.15
CA VAL A 760 -74.79 26.04 14.84
C VAL A 760 -74.08 27.05 13.86
N GLU A 761 -74.12 27.00 12.50
CA GLU A 761 -75.05 26.47 11.46
C GLU A 761 -74.34 26.00 10.14
N GLU A 762 -75.11 25.60 9.10
CA GLU A 762 -74.66 25.14 7.75
C GLU A 762 -74.65 26.29 6.67
N ALA A 763 -74.51 26.15 5.32
CA ALA A 763 -74.58 25.03 4.35
C ALA A 763 -73.89 25.35 2.98
N GLN A 764 -73.95 24.43 2.01
CA GLN A 764 -73.64 24.63 0.57
C GLN A 764 -74.91 24.98 -0.24
N PRO A 765 -74.87 25.60 -1.46
CA PRO A 765 -74.64 24.86 -2.72
C PRO A 765 -73.96 25.68 -3.86
N ALA A 766 -74.22 25.36 -5.14
CA ALA A 766 -73.33 25.60 -6.30
C ALA A 766 -73.84 26.58 -7.42
N SER A 767 -73.01 26.71 -8.48
CA SER A 767 -73.29 27.01 -9.91
C SER A 767 -73.52 28.45 -10.45
N GLU A 768 -72.60 28.82 -11.37
CA GLU A 768 -72.74 29.47 -12.71
C GLU A 768 -73.18 30.95 -12.98
N ALA A 769 -72.42 31.54 -13.94
CA ALA A 769 -72.76 32.58 -14.95
C ALA A 769 -73.11 34.03 -14.52
N SER A 770 -72.44 35.09 -15.03
CA SER A 770 -72.49 35.51 -16.46
C SER A 770 -71.71 36.82 -16.77
N ALA A 771 -71.36 37.05 -18.06
CA ALA A 771 -71.28 38.32 -18.85
C ALA A 771 -70.62 39.61 -18.29
N LYS A 772 -69.99 40.54 -19.04
CA LYS A 772 -69.53 40.78 -20.45
C LYS A 772 -68.49 41.94 -20.33
N SER A 773 -67.43 42.14 -21.12
CA SER A 773 -67.27 42.51 -22.56
C SER A 773 -65.77 42.86 -22.78
N GLY A 774 -65.13 42.87 -23.97
CA GLY A 774 -65.51 42.50 -25.35
C GLY A 774 -64.54 43.15 -26.38
N ASP A 775 -64.25 42.45 -27.49
CA ASP A 775 -63.69 42.92 -28.79
C ASP A 775 -62.31 43.65 -28.85
N THR A 776 -61.48 43.57 -29.91
CA THR A 776 -61.57 42.87 -31.23
C THR A 776 -60.18 42.53 -31.85
N ASP A 777 -60.20 41.55 -32.76
CA ASP A 777 -59.44 41.41 -34.03
C ASP A 777 -57.89 41.23 -34.18
N LYS A 778 -57.59 40.38 -35.17
CA LYS A 778 -56.37 40.30 -36.04
C LYS A 778 -56.77 40.83 -37.46
N PRO A 779 -56.02 40.75 -38.59
CA PRO A 779 -54.70 40.15 -38.86
C PRO A 779 -53.78 40.93 -39.87
N LYS A 780 -52.73 40.24 -40.36
CA LYS A 780 -51.99 40.36 -41.65
C LYS A 780 -50.61 41.05 -41.68
N ASP A 781 -49.64 40.23 -42.09
CA ASP A 781 -48.70 40.38 -43.22
C ASP A 781 -48.36 41.79 -43.77
N VAL A 782 -47.05 42.06 -43.92
CA VAL A 782 -46.43 42.51 -45.19
C VAL A 782 -44.91 42.24 -45.18
N HIS A 783 -44.31 42.27 -46.37
CA HIS A 783 -42.99 41.80 -46.79
C HIS A 783 -41.73 42.58 -46.33
N GLU A 784 -40.60 41.91 -46.56
CA GLU A 784 -39.30 42.42 -47.07
C GLU A 784 -38.21 42.98 -46.13
N ALA A 785 -36.97 42.66 -46.50
CA ALA A 785 -35.71 43.16 -45.96
C ALA A 785 -35.16 44.29 -46.86
N PRO A 786 -34.13 45.04 -46.42
CA PRO A 786 -32.78 44.66 -46.86
C PRO A 786 -31.65 44.91 -45.84
N GLU A 787 -30.46 44.36 -46.12
CA GLU A 787 -29.14 44.81 -45.60
C GLU A 787 -28.53 45.87 -46.56
N PRO A 788 -27.27 46.36 -46.42
CA PRO A 788 -26.30 46.30 -45.31
C PRO A 788 -25.70 47.70 -44.96
N ALA A 789 -24.54 47.71 -44.29
CA ALA A 789 -23.56 48.81 -44.18
C ALA A 789 -23.99 50.06 -43.37
N ASP A 790 -23.08 50.88 -42.80
CA ASP A 790 -21.66 50.73 -42.46
C ASP A 790 -21.34 51.79 -41.39
N ASP A 791 -20.24 51.68 -40.65
CA ASP A 791 -19.64 52.86 -40.00
C ASP A 791 -18.11 52.70 -39.82
N ALA A 792 -17.34 53.75 -40.10
CA ALA A 792 -15.89 53.63 -40.34
C ALA A 792 -15.07 54.89 -39.99
N ASN A 793 -13.84 54.68 -39.49
CA ASN A 793 -12.72 55.63 -39.51
C ASN A 793 -11.39 54.83 -39.33
N THR A 794 -10.45 54.81 -40.27
CA THR A 794 -9.42 55.84 -40.65
C THR A 794 -8.33 56.05 -39.59
N ALA A 795 -7.03 56.19 -39.91
CA ALA A 795 -6.32 56.03 -41.19
C ALA A 795 -4.81 55.71 -41.01
N SER A 796 -4.16 55.43 -42.15
CA SER A 796 -2.75 55.10 -42.44
C SER A 796 -1.63 55.87 -41.71
N ASN A 797 -0.46 55.23 -41.56
CA ASN A 797 0.76 55.58 -42.32
C ASN A 797 1.95 54.60 -42.09
N GLU A 798 2.75 54.44 -43.16
CA GLU A 798 4.14 53.92 -43.24
C GLU A 798 4.98 54.99 -43.99
N PRO A 799 6.31 54.87 -44.17
CA PRO A 799 7.36 54.15 -43.43
C PRO A 799 8.49 55.12 -42.95
N ASP A 800 9.61 54.61 -42.43
CA ASP A 800 10.97 55.08 -42.78
C ASP A 800 12.10 54.23 -42.16
N GLU A 801 13.24 54.17 -42.86
CA GLU A 801 14.57 53.66 -42.42
C GLU A 801 15.59 54.80 -42.65
N PRO A 802 16.71 54.98 -41.90
CA PRO A 802 17.86 54.07 -42.06
C PRO A 802 18.92 53.93 -40.90
N ALA A 803 19.52 52.75 -40.86
CA ALA A 803 20.95 52.36 -40.74
C ALA A 803 22.12 53.22 -40.13
N VAL A 804 23.14 52.44 -39.69
CA VAL A 804 24.63 52.68 -39.57
C VAL A 804 25.26 53.31 -38.30
N ASP A 805 26.00 52.47 -37.54
CA ASP A 805 27.41 52.56 -37.06
C ASP A 805 27.59 51.43 -36.00
N GLY A 806 28.67 50.68 -35.77
CA GLY A 806 30.14 50.77 -35.95
C GLY A 806 30.74 50.09 -34.68
N GLU A 807 31.81 49.30 -34.63
CA GLU A 807 32.95 48.98 -35.52
C GLU A 807 33.60 47.62 -35.15
N GLN A 808 34.35 47.00 -36.09
CA GLN A 808 35.55 46.13 -35.92
C GLN A 808 35.48 44.87 -34.98
N ALA A 809 36.17 43.72 -35.13
CA ALA A 809 37.09 43.04 -36.06
C ALA A 809 37.64 41.79 -35.25
N LYS A 810 38.33 40.73 -35.73
CA LYS A 810 39.04 40.43 -36.99
C LYS A 810 39.46 38.92 -37.05
N HIS A 811 39.47 38.30 -38.24
CA HIS A 811 40.22 37.06 -38.64
C HIS A 811 39.93 35.72 -37.88
N LYS A 812 40.17 34.50 -38.42
CA LYS A 812 40.81 33.95 -39.64
C LYS A 812 39.97 32.78 -40.21
N ASP A 813 40.24 32.10 -41.34
CA ASP A 813 40.74 32.38 -42.71
C ASP A 813 40.75 31.00 -43.43
N GLY A 814 40.47 30.95 -44.75
CA GLY A 814 40.70 29.79 -45.64
C GLY A 814 39.60 28.71 -45.73
N ASP A 815 39.34 28.09 -46.89
CA ASP A 815 39.88 28.31 -48.24
C ASP A 815 38.94 27.75 -49.35
N HIS A 816 39.10 28.28 -50.57
CA HIS A 816 38.98 27.68 -51.92
C HIS A 816 38.12 26.41 -52.20
N ASP A 817 37.48 26.23 -53.36
CA ASP A 817 37.05 27.11 -54.48
C ASP A 817 36.22 26.26 -55.49
N GLU A 818 35.48 26.91 -56.41
CA GLU A 818 35.07 26.38 -57.75
C GLU A 818 34.34 25.00 -57.85
N CYS A 819 33.76 24.55 -58.98
CA CYS A 819 32.94 25.19 -60.02
C CYS A 819 32.03 24.12 -60.69
N GLU A 820 31.05 24.56 -61.49
CA GLU A 820 30.24 23.75 -62.44
C GLU A 820 29.34 22.62 -61.84
N GLY A 821 28.21 22.22 -62.47
CA GLY A 821 27.52 22.78 -63.64
C GLY A 821 26.81 21.70 -64.47
N VAL A 822 25.66 22.03 -65.08
CA VAL A 822 24.97 21.26 -66.15
C VAL A 822 24.33 19.91 -65.66
N SER A 823 23.20 19.39 -66.15
CA SER A 823 22.24 19.77 -67.22
C SER A 823 20.76 19.67 -66.77
N ALA A 824 19.86 20.26 -67.56
CA ALA A 824 18.42 20.15 -67.39
C ALA A 824 17.82 18.81 -67.88
N GLY A 825 16.66 18.44 -67.34
CA GLY A 825 15.76 17.40 -67.86
C GLY A 825 14.31 17.74 -67.49
N ALA A 826 13.38 17.72 -68.45
CA ALA A 826 12.06 18.36 -68.30
C ALA A 826 10.87 17.42 -68.55
N ASN A 827 9.72 17.77 -67.94
CA ASN A 827 8.35 17.39 -68.29
C ASN A 827 7.99 15.89 -68.41
N ARG A 828 7.03 15.43 -67.58
CA ARG A 828 5.64 15.21 -68.03
C ARG A 828 4.64 14.88 -66.90
N THR A 829 3.70 15.81 -66.72
CA THR A 829 2.24 15.63 -66.55
C THR A 829 1.64 14.24 -66.34
N VAL A 830 0.77 14.16 -65.31
CA VAL A 830 -0.54 13.45 -65.28
C VAL A 830 -0.50 11.91 -65.35
N SER A 831 -0.68 11.27 -64.19
CA SER A 831 -2.02 10.87 -63.71
C SER A 831 -2.07 10.77 -62.19
#